data_AF-A0A6I0EJ98-F1
#
_entry.id   AF-A0A6I0EJ98-F1
#
_cell.length_a   1.000
_cell.length_b   1.000
_cell.length_c   1.000
_cell.angle_alpha   90.00
_cell.angle_beta   90.00
_cell.angle_gamma   90.00
#
_symmetry.space_group_name_H-M   'P 1'
#
loop_
_entity.id
_entity.type
_entity.pdbx_description
1 polymer ?
#
loop_
_entity_poly.entity_id
_entity_poly.type
_entity_poly.pdbx_seq_one_letter_code
_entity_poly.pdbx_strand_id
1 'polypeptide(L)'
;MSSLSLDVIARLARSAHRTGDDFTFLRVAPLLATHEPNRAEWILAYLRSLARLGLLAAVRGVIDRVPADQRTGPEWQALSEAADSPRDGRVAWTSRKGRFRANLAALERRDPDAARSVDESWQRHQADFELHQTRDGVPGVLRTGEVWPPGWIPFLDDHAAIAGERLRLEKPGLLPPPLAFLGIGLGYEFIEAYARTQRVFLEASSTIYVVEPKPELLAIALHVQDLQPIIADPRVQWFVGDNAVAAFKRRIEEDSRWPLTDLVFTFSLSGGDASELRAAMASAGRLRQQEVERLTSALDAAYAGRDARWWADRFSTATDAQGHATGEPLRILGLTSLHTTFLQYSMRDCLRALEKLGHETKLLIEPSPHQPLDAATALRTQLEFKPDVVLLLSRMRYEMPGFIHAAIPSVTWDQDNLPWVFDPAKKPQLAWNDFLMGFAAASARRRFGWPEQRLMFCEMAGSEDTYSPDPLPEAELAPYRCDVSYVSHASATVEEEMRSVESWLPQGRLRTLFHDVAPPLLQYWRNGGDFPAPIMTPLIDACEARGWAWTVDELGRVVQVIQRLGDRLFRHVALGWAADWADRTGRTLRIYGNGWERHPRLSRYARGPTRNGEELRRIYQASAINLQLMAFGFLHQRALDGLMAGAFFLTRRSGSDEHAPVMRRLEVLLDSAGVSTWPELNALRDAPLQSEIVSLMRRWFADPRTLSPQTVEVIRCAACRVSAVEAIPEFDRIAFSNAKEFETMTEAHLADPTDRGRLASRMRTALLERFSYEVRMKDLLGFLGAGFSGTAPAAFAKGGALIGA
;
A
#
# COMPACT_ATOMS: atom_id res chain seq x y z
N MET A 1 2.87 24.47 -27.30
CA MET A 1 2.85 25.86 -27.80
C MET A 1 2.65 25.94 -29.31
N SER A 2 3.12 24.96 -30.10
CA SER A 2 2.88 24.89 -31.55
C SER A 2 1.40 24.87 -31.97
N SER A 3 0.47 24.59 -31.04
CA SER A 3 -0.98 24.62 -31.25
C SER A 3 -1.65 25.95 -30.86
N LEU A 4 -0.92 26.91 -30.26
CA LEU A 4 -1.50 28.20 -29.88
C LEU A 4 -1.49 29.15 -31.08
N SER A 5 -2.58 29.91 -31.27
CA SER A 5 -2.60 30.96 -32.29
C SER A 5 -1.63 32.09 -31.92
N LEU A 6 -1.11 32.79 -32.94
CA LEU A 6 -0.22 33.94 -32.75
C LEU A 6 -0.82 35.00 -31.81
N ASP A 7 -2.13 35.24 -31.88
CA ASP A 7 -2.83 36.16 -30.97
C ASP A 7 -2.77 35.75 -29.49
N VAL A 8 -2.83 34.45 -29.21
CA VAL A 8 -2.70 33.93 -27.84
C VAL A 8 -1.26 34.11 -27.36
N ILE A 9 -0.27 33.77 -28.20
CA ILE A 9 1.16 33.96 -27.91
C ILE A 9 1.46 35.45 -27.66
N ALA A 10 0.93 36.34 -28.49
CA ALA A 10 1.11 37.80 -28.37
C ALA A 10 0.50 38.35 -27.08
N ARG A 11 -0.70 37.89 -26.70
CA ARG A 11 -1.34 38.26 -25.42
C ARG A 11 -0.53 37.76 -24.22
N LEU A 12 -0.05 36.51 -24.26
CA LEU A 12 0.80 35.96 -23.21
C LEU A 12 2.11 36.74 -23.07
N ALA A 13 2.79 37.07 -24.18
CA ALA A 13 4.01 37.86 -24.16
C ALA A 13 3.79 39.25 -23.57
N ARG A 14 2.75 39.98 -24.02
CA ARG A 14 2.40 41.30 -23.45
C ARG A 14 2.05 41.22 -21.96
N SER A 15 1.36 40.16 -21.55
CA SER A 15 1.03 39.94 -20.15
C SER A 15 2.30 39.72 -19.33
N ALA A 16 3.13 38.77 -19.73
CA ALA A 16 4.38 38.42 -19.06
C ALA A 16 5.36 39.59 -18.98
N HIS A 17 5.49 40.36 -20.07
CA HIS A 17 6.31 41.57 -20.08
C HIS A 17 5.83 42.62 -19.07
N ARG A 18 4.51 42.86 -18.98
CA ARG A 18 3.93 43.82 -18.03
C ARG A 18 4.04 43.36 -16.57
N THR A 19 3.93 42.06 -16.31
CA THR A 19 4.03 41.51 -14.95
C THR A 19 5.46 41.26 -14.50
N GLY A 20 6.45 41.42 -15.40
CA GLY A 20 7.85 41.12 -15.13
C GLY A 20 8.14 39.61 -15.06
N ASP A 21 7.29 38.76 -15.61
CA ASP A 21 7.53 37.31 -15.71
C ASP A 21 8.49 37.03 -16.88
N ASP A 22 9.79 37.13 -16.57
CA ASP A 22 10.85 37.04 -17.57
C ASP A 22 10.93 35.66 -18.23
N PHE A 23 10.70 34.57 -17.50
CA PHE A 23 10.75 33.22 -18.06
C PHE A 23 9.60 32.96 -19.03
N THR A 24 8.36 33.27 -18.65
CA THR A 24 7.23 33.15 -19.57
C THR A 24 7.44 34.02 -20.80
N PHE A 25 7.96 35.24 -20.62
CA PHE A 25 8.23 36.15 -21.72
C PHE A 25 9.30 35.60 -22.69
N LEU A 26 10.44 35.16 -22.17
CA LEU A 26 11.56 34.61 -22.96
C LEU A 26 11.17 33.33 -23.71
N ARG A 27 10.19 32.56 -23.20
CA ARG A 27 9.64 31.37 -23.86
C ARG A 27 8.80 31.70 -25.10
N VAL A 28 8.06 32.81 -25.09
CA VAL A 28 7.10 33.15 -26.16
C VAL A 28 7.61 34.22 -27.14
N ALA A 29 8.45 35.15 -26.70
CA ALA A 29 8.95 36.26 -27.50
C ALA A 29 9.71 35.84 -28.78
N PRO A 30 10.57 34.80 -28.76
CA PRO A 30 11.15 34.18 -29.95
C PRO A 30 10.18 33.92 -31.11
N LEU A 31 8.99 33.40 -30.80
CA LEU A 31 7.99 33.02 -31.80
C LEU A 31 7.33 34.26 -32.41
N LEU A 32 7.09 35.31 -31.61
CA LEU A 32 6.52 36.57 -32.09
C LEU A 32 7.49 37.33 -32.97
N ALA A 33 8.77 37.38 -32.58
CA ALA A 33 9.80 38.06 -33.35
C ALA A 33 10.03 37.43 -34.75
N THR A 34 9.55 36.21 -34.96
CA THR A 34 9.62 35.51 -36.26
C THR A 34 8.44 35.84 -37.18
N HIS A 35 7.31 36.33 -36.64
CA HIS A 35 6.05 36.46 -37.38
C HIS A 35 5.43 37.87 -37.38
N GLU A 36 5.88 38.78 -36.52
CA GLU A 36 5.30 40.13 -36.38
C GLU A 36 6.10 41.22 -37.11
N PRO A 37 5.44 42.24 -37.69
CA PRO A 37 6.10 43.39 -38.34
C PRO A 37 6.94 44.24 -37.37
N ASN A 38 6.65 44.21 -36.06
CA ASN A 38 7.40 44.94 -35.02
C ASN A 38 8.57 44.13 -34.43
N ARG A 39 9.35 43.47 -35.29
CA ARG A 39 10.43 42.55 -34.88
C ARG A 39 11.45 43.19 -33.93
N ALA A 40 11.85 44.45 -34.17
CA ALA A 40 12.87 45.12 -33.37
C ALA A 40 12.44 45.37 -31.91
N GLU A 41 11.17 45.72 -31.67
CA GLU A 41 10.63 45.96 -30.32
C GLU A 41 10.64 44.67 -29.49
N TRP A 42 10.21 43.55 -30.08
CA TRP A 42 10.22 42.25 -29.42
C TRP A 42 11.63 41.76 -29.11
N ILE A 43 12.59 41.96 -30.02
CA ILE A 43 14.00 41.63 -29.77
C ILE A 43 14.54 42.48 -28.61
N LEU A 44 14.25 43.79 -28.59
CA LEU A 44 14.73 44.67 -27.53
C LEU A 44 14.15 44.28 -26.16
N ALA A 45 12.86 43.98 -26.09
CA ALA A 45 12.22 43.45 -24.89
C ALA A 45 12.82 42.10 -24.46
N TYR A 46 13.15 41.23 -25.42
CA TYR A 46 13.81 39.94 -25.17
C TYR A 46 15.20 40.13 -24.53
N LEU A 47 16.01 41.02 -25.09
CA LEU A 47 17.33 41.37 -24.54
C LEU A 47 17.25 41.92 -23.12
N ARG A 48 16.23 42.76 -22.83
CA ARG A 48 15.98 43.27 -21.48
C ARG A 48 15.68 42.18 -20.48
N SER A 49 14.85 41.20 -20.85
CA SER A 49 14.55 40.07 -19.98
C SER A 49 15.77 39.19 -19.73
N LEU A 50 16.59 38.91 -20.75
CA LEU A 50 17.87 38.22 -20.56
C LEU A 50 18.81 38.99 -19.62
N ALA A 51 18.95 40.31 -19.82
CA ALA A 51 19.79 41.16 -18.98
C ALA A 51 19.32 41.22 -17.52
N ARG A 52 18.00 41.25 -17.28
CA ARG A 52 17.41 41.20 -15.93
C ARG A 52 17.72 39.88 -15.22
N LEU A 53 17.67 38.76 -15.94
CA LEU A 53 18.10 37.46 -15.45
C LEU A 53 19.62 37.32 -15.31
N GLY A 54 20.40 38.29 -15.80
CA GLY A 54 21.87 38.29 -15.72
C GLY A 54 22.58 37.50 -16.82
N LEU A 55 21.88 37.18 -17.91
CA LEU A 55 22.39 36.38 -19.04
C LEU A 55 23.05 37.26 -20.11
N LEU A 56 24.02 38.08 -19.70
CA LEU A 56 24.61 39.13 -20.54
C LEU A 56 25.46 38.57 -21.70
N ALA A 57 26.02 37.37 -21.57
CA ALA A 57 26.69 36.66 -22.67
C ALA A 57 25.70 36.32 -23.80
N ALA A 58 24.50 35.86 -23.43
CA ALA A 58 23.42 35.61 -24.39
C ALA A 58 22.90 36.92 -25.01
N VAL A 59 22.82 38.00 -24.23
CA VAL A 59 22.51 39.35 -24.74
C VAL A 59 23.49 39.75 -25.83
N ARG A 60 24.81 39.63 -25.59
CA ARG A 60 25.85 39.91 -26.59
C ARG A 60 25.64 39.08 -27.87
N GLY A 61 25.47 37.77 -27.71
CA GLY A 61 25.31 36.85 -28.84
C GLY A 61 24.11 37.16 -29.72
N VAL A 62 23.04 37.71 -29.14
CA VAL A 62 21.88 38.21 -29.91
C VAL A 62 22.19 39.56 -30.56
N ILE A 63 22.78 40.53 -29.84
CA ILE A 63 23.13 41.86 -30.38
C ILE A 63 24.05 41.76 -31.59
N ASP A 64 25.05 40.86 -31.56
CA ASP A 64 26.01 40.66 -32.64
C ASP A 64 25.36 40.18 -33.94
N ARG A 65 24.16 39.60 -33.85
CA ARG A 65 23.40 39.03 -34.98
C ARG A 65 22.29 39.95 -35.48
N VAL A 66 21.94 41.00 -34.73
CA VAL A 66 20.95 42.00 -35.16
C VAL A 66 21.63 43.00 -36.10
N PRO A 67 21.08 43.24 -37.31
CA PRO A 67 21.63 44.21 -38.26
C PRO A 67 21.85 45.60 -37.65
N ALA A 68 22.95 46.27 -38.03
CA ALA A 68 23.35 47.53 -37.42
C ALA A 68 22.31 48.64 -37.54
N ASP A 69 21.58 48.68 -38.66
CA ASP A 69 20.48 49.60 -38.94
C ASP A 69 19.25 49.38 -38.02
N GLN A 70 19.14 48.23 -37.37
CA GLN A 70 18.08 47.92 -36.41
C GLN A 70 18.50 48.18 -34.95
N ARG A 71 19.78 48.48 -34.69
CA ARG A 71 20.35 48.71 -33.35
C ARG A 71 20.47 50.20 -33.01
N THR A 72 19.39 50.95 -33.23
CA THR A 72 19.39 52.41 -33.01
C THR A 72 18.72 52.79 -31.70
N GLY A 73 19.32 53.74 -30.97
CA GLY A 73 18.74 54.35 -29.77
C GLY A 73 19.48 54.02 -28.47
N PRO A 74 19.20 54.77 -27.40
CA PRO A 74 19.95 54.69 -26.13
C PRO A 74 19.81 53.32 -25.44
N GLU A 75 18.69 52.62 -25.66
CA GLU A 75 18.43 51.31 -25.04
C GLU A 75 19.33 50.21 -25.59
N TRP A 76 19.61 50.23 -26.91
CA TRP A 76 20.55 49.31 -27.54
C TRP A 76 21.99 49.55 -27.07
N GLN A 77 22.36 50.82 -26.91
CA GLN A 77 23.67 51.19 -26.37
C GLN A 77 23.82 50.69 -24.92
N ALA A 78 22.82 50.95 -24.07
CA ALA A 78 22.85 50.49 -22.68
C ALA A 78 22.93 48.96 -22.55
N LEU A 79 22.22 48.21 -23.40
CA LEU A 79 22.31 46.75 -23.43
C LEU A 79 23.66 46.26 -23.96
N SER A 80 24.25 46.95 -24.94
CA SER A 80 25.58 46.62 -25.45
C SER A 80 26.65 46.84 -24.39
N GLU A 81 26.61 47.97 -23.69
CA GLU A 81 27.51 48.27 -22.56
C GLU A 81 27.32 47.27 -21.41
N ALA A 82 26.08 46.89 -21.10
CA ALA A 82 25.82 45.86 -20.09
C ALA A 82 26.36 44.48 -20.52
N ALA A 83 26.29 44.15 -21.82
CA ALA A 83 26.81 42.91 -22.38
C ALA A 83 28.34 42.78 -22.24
N ASP A 84 29.05 43.89 -22.01
CA ASP A 84 30.50 43.97 -21.69
C ASP A 84 30.87 43.67 -20.23
N SER A 85 29.89 43.34 -19.39
CA SER A 85 30.14 42.90 -18.02
C SER A 85 30.94 41.58 -17.96
N PRO A 86 31.95 41.45 -17.06
CA PRO A 86 32.65 40.18 -16.82
C PRO A 86 31.81 39.14 -16.06
N ARG A 87 30.68 39.55 -15.46
CA ARG A 87 29.68 38.65 -14.86
C ARG A 87 28.53 38.47 -15.85
N ASP A 88 28.78 37.68 -16.87
CA ASP A 88 27.93 37.59 -18.05
C ASP A 88 26.90 36.43 -18.00
N GLY A 89 26.90 35.68 -16.90
CA GLY A 89 26.01 34.53 -16.71
C GLY A 89 26.49 33.24 -17.39
N ARG A 90 27.58 33.27 -18.16
CA ARG A 90 28.15 32.08 -18.79
C ARG A 90 28.86 31.21 -17.76
N VAL A 91 28.61 29.90 -17.81
CA VAL A 91 29.23 28.91 -16.92
C VAL A 91 30.07 27.95 -17.76
N ALA A 92 31.35 27.81 -17.42
CA ALA A 92 32.22 26.86 -18.11
C ALA A 92 31.81 25.41 -17.79
N TRP A 93 31.66 24.55 -18.81
CA TRP A 93 31.36 23.13 -18.63
C TRP A 93 32.38 22.41 -17.73
N THR A 94 33.64 22.85 -17.75
CA THR A 94 34.71 22.33 -16.88
C THR A 94 34.39 22.46 -15.39
N SER A 95 33.65 23.50 -14.99
CA SER A 95 33.19 23.67 -13.59
C SER A 95 32.18 22.59 -13.15
N ARG A 96 31.54 21.91 -14.11
CA ARG A 96 30.56 20.82 -13.88
C ARG A 96 31.14 19.42 -14.14
N LYS A 97 32.41 19.32 -14.56
CA LYS A 97 33.07 18.06 -14.93
C LYS A 97 33.04 17.00 -13.84
N GLY A 98 33.22 17.39 -12.56
CA GLY A 98 33.20 16.46 -11.44
C GLY A 98 31.85 15.73 -11.30
N ARG A 99 30.75 16.49 -11.37
CA ARG A 99 29.38 15.95 -11.34
C ARG A 99 29.11 15.06 -12.54
N PHE A 100 29.46 15.53 -13.75
CA PHE A 100 29.31 14.73 -14.97
C PHE A 100 30.02 13.38 -14.86
N ARG A 101 31.28 13.37 -14.39
CA ARG A 101 32.04 12.13 -14.21
C ARG A 101 31.45 11.22 -13.14
N ALA A 102 30.91 11.76 -12.05
CA ALA A 102 30.24 10.97 -11.01
C ALA A 102 28.94 10.30 -11.53
N ASN A 103 28.16 11.02 -12.34
CA ASN A 103 26.98 10.49 -13.01
C ASN A 103 27.34 9.45 -14.07
N LEU A 104 28.34 9.75 -14.90
CA LEU A 104 28.82 8.87 -15.96
C LEU A 104 29.34 7.55 -15.38
N ALA A 105 30.08 7.60 -14.27
CA ALA A 105 30.54 6.40 -13.58
C ALA A 105 29.38 5.58 -12.98
N ALA A 106 28.29 6.24 -12.56
CA ALA A 106 27.08 5.54 -12.13
C ALA A 106 26.38 4.85 -13.31
N LEU A 107 26.32 5.52 -14.46
CA LEU A 107 25.76 4.96 -15.69
C LEU A 107 26.61 3.80 -16.21
N GLU A 108 27.94 3.93 -16.18
CA GLU A 108 28.89 2.91 -16.62
C GLU A 108 28.76 1.61 -15.82
N ARG A 109 28.51 1.70 -14.50
CA ARG A 109 28.24 0.50 -13.68
C ARG A 109 26.93 -0.22 -14.05
N ARG A 110 25.98 0.48 -14.69
CA ARG A 110 24.66 -0.05 -15.06
C ARG A 110 24.64 -0.52 -16.52
N ASP A 111 25.20 0.29 -17.40
CA ASP A 111 25.28 0.12 -18.83
C ASP A 111 26.55 0.83 -19.37
N PRO A 112 27.67 0.08 -19.52
CA PRO A 112 28.93 0.61 -20.03
C PRO A 112 28.81 1.21 -21.43
N ASP A 113 27.96 0.66 -22.29
CA ASP A 113 27.81 1.11 -23.67
C ASP A 113 27.03 2.42 -23.74
N ALA A 114 25.98 2.56 -22.94
CA ALA A 114 25.29 3.85 -22.76
C ALA A 114 26.24 4.93 -22.24
N ALA A 115 27.04 4.63 -21.21
CA ALA A 115 28.01 5.59 -20.67
C ALA A 115 29.05 6.01 -21.71
N ARG A 116 29.62 5.04 -22.44
CA ARG A 116 30.57 5.33 -23.53
C ARG A 116 29.94 6.23 -24.60
N SER A 117 28.72 5.88 -25.04
CA SER A 117 27.97 6.66 -26.03
C SER A 117 27.75 8.12 -25.59
N VAL A 118 27.44 8.34 -24.30
CA VAL A 118 27.29 9.67 -23.70
C VAL A 118 28.61 10.44 -23.69
N ASP A 119 29.72 9.85 -23.22
CA ASP A 119 31.02 10.55 -23.17
C ASP A 119 31.53 10.87 -24.58
N GLU A 120 31.47 9.92 -25.51
CA GLU A 120 31.91 10.10 -26.90
C GLU A 120 31.06 11.14 -27.65
N SER A 121 29.73 11.13 -27.49
CA SER A 121 28.87 12.15 -28.09
C SER A 121 29.13 13.52 -27.47
N TRP A 122 29.31 13.59 -26.15
CA TRP A 122 29.64 14.83 -25.47
C TRP A 122 30.97 15.43 -25.96
N GLN A 123 32.03 14.64 -26.10
CA GLN A 123 33.30 15.16 -26.63
C GLN A 123 33.16 15.77 -28.02
N ARG A 124 32.31 15.18 -28.88
CA ARG A 124 32.04 15.68 -30.24
C ARG A 124 31.20 16.94 -30.26
N HIS A 125 30.19 17.03 -29.39
CA HIS A 125 29.14 18.05 -29.46
C HIS A 125 29.20 19.12 -28.37
N GLN A 126 30.10 19.05 -27.39
CA GLN A 126 30.15 20.04 -26.30
C GLN A 126 30.31 21.49 -26.78
N ALA A 127 30.97 21.71 -27.94
CA ALA A 127 31.14 23.04 -28.53
C ALA A 127 29.83 23.60 -29.12
N ASP A 128 28.86 22.73 -29.38
CA ASP A 128 27.54 23.09 -29.90
C ASP A 128 26.63 23.67 -28.79
N PHE A 129 27.09 23.69 -27.53
CA PHE A 129 26.29 24.10 -26.38
C PHE A 129 27.04 25.05 -25.44
N GLU A 130 26.32 26.06 -24.96
CA GLU A 130 26.75 26.95 -23.88
C GLU A 130 25.85 26.79 -22.67
N LEU A 131 26.47 26.57 -21.50
CA LEU A 131 25.76 26.63 -20.23
C LEU A 131 25.74 28.08 -19.74
N HIS A 132 24.55 28.54 -19.41
CA HIS A 132 24.29 29.82 -18.78
C HIS A 132 23.59 29.60 -17.44
N GLN A 133 23.74 30.55 -16.52
CA GLN A 133 23.09 30.53 -15.22
C GLN A 133 22.58 31.93 -14.89
N THR A 134 21.30 32.01 -14.57
CA THR A 134 20.67 33.25 -14.13
C THR A 134 21.20 33.70 -12.77
N ARG A 135 20.90 34.94 -12.36
CA ARG A 135 21.34 35.48 -11.06
C ARG A 135 20.83 34.70 -9.85
N ASP A 136 19.64 34.13 -9.96
CA ASP A 136 19.00 33.25 -8.97
C ASP A 136 19.44 31.78 -9.09
N GLY A 137 20.31 31.47 -10.06
CA GLY A 137 20.98 30.17 -10.15
C GLY A 137 20.30 29.16 -11.08
N VAL A 138 19.26 29.55 -11.81
CA VAL A 138 18.55 28.70 -12.79
C VAL A 138 19.46 28.45 -13.99
N PRO A 139 19.76 27.18 -14.33
CA PRO A 139 20.57 26.86 -15.49
C PRO A 139 19.76 26.97 -16.79
N GLY A 140 20.35 27.56 -17.82
CA GLY A 140 19.86 27.57 -19.19
C GLY A 140 20.92 27.04 -20.14
N VAL A 141 20.51 26.29 -21.17
CA VAL A 141 21.45 25.77 -22.16
C VAL A 141 21.11 26.33 -23.52
N LEU A 142 22.09 27.02 -24.11
CA LEU A 142 21.97 27.67 -25.42
C LEU A 142 22.73 26.84 -26.44
N ARG A 143 22.07 26.43 -27.52
CA ARG A 143 22.73 25.80 -28.67
C ARG A 143 23.43 26.88 -29.52
N THR A 144 24.71 26.68 -29.78
CA THR A 144 25.53 27.59 -30.59
C THR A 144 25.23 27.39 -32.08
N GLY A 145 25.39 28.45 -32.87
CA GLY A 145 25.18 28.41 -34.33
C GLY A 145 23.76 28.73 -34.84
N GLU A 146 22.74 28.75 -33.99
CA GLU A 146 21.38 29.18 -34.40
C GLU A 146 21.27 30.72 -34.45
N VAL A 147 20.78 31.25 -35.58
CA VAL A 147 20.84 32.69 -35.91
C VAL A 147 19.82 33.50 -35.10
N TRP A 148 18.54 33.15 -35.20
CA TRP A 148 17.43 33.70 -34.43
C TRP A 148 16.19 32.82 -34.65
N PRO A 149 15.41 32.52 -33.61
CA PRO A 149 15.66 32.84 -32.20
C PRO A 149 16.86 32.08 -31.62
N PRO A 150 17.44 32.54 -30.49
CA PRO A 150 18.48 31.79 -29.79
C PRO A 150 17.96 30.40 -29.40
N GLY A 151 18.74 29.37 -29.75
CA GLY A 151 18.41 27.95 -29.57
C GLY A 151 18.49 27.48 -28.12
N TRP A 152 17.73 28.09 -27.20
CA TRP A 152 17.61 27.59 -25.84
C TRP A 152 16.93 26.22 -25.86
N ILE A 153 17.55 25.21 -25.26
CA ILE A 153 17.03 23.84 -25.27
C ILE A 153 16.74 23.36 -23.84
N PRO A 154 15.49 22.91 -23.53
CA PRO A 154 14.29 22.95 -24.39
C PRO A 154 13.75 24.36 -24.65
N PHE A 155 13.90 25.22 -23.65
CA PHE A 155 13.64 26.65 -23.64
C PHE A 155 14.14 27.17 -22.28
N LEU A 156 14.40 28.47 -22.18
CA LEU A 156 14.84 29.09 -20.93
C LEU A 156 13.62 29.28 -20.00
N ASP A 157 13.60 28.57 -18.88
CA ASP A 157 12.54 28.60 -17.86
C ASP A 157 13.08 28.16 -16.51
N ASP A 158 12.32 28.41 -15.44
CA ASP A 158 12.55 27.78 -14.15
C ASP A 158 11.92 26.38 -14.14
N HIS A 159 12.62 25.44 -14.78
CA HIS A 159 12.19 24.04 -14.89
C HIS A 159 11.99 23.37 -13.53
N ALA A 160 12.63 23.85 -12.46
CA ALA A 160 12.39 23.36 -11.11
C ALA A 160 11.01 23.80 -10.60
N ALA A 161 10.67 25.08 -10.76
CA ALA A 161 9.38 25.62 -10.31
C ALA A 161 8.20 25.01 -11.06
N ILE A 162 8.34 24.74 -12.36
CA ILE A 162 7.22 24.24 -13.19
C ILE A 162 7.17 22.70 -13.30
N ALA A 163 8.15 21.97 -12.76
CA ALA A 163 8.24 20.52 -12.94
C ALA A 163 6.97 19.78 -12.49
N GLY A 164 6.47 20.14 -11.31
CA GLY A 164 5.27 19.54 -10.74
C GLY A 164 4.01 19.78 -11.57
N GLU A 165 3.89 20.95 -12.22
CA GLU A 165 2.76 21.31 -13.07
C GLU A 165 2.80 20.61 -14.43
N ARG A 166 4.01 20.39 -14.97
CA ARG A 166 4.21 19.75 -16.28
C ARG A 166 3.97 18.24 -16.25
N LEU A 167 4.32 17.58 -15.14
CA LEU A 167 4.15 16.14 -15.02
C LEU A 167 2.69 15.70 -14.96
N ARG A 168 1.77 16.58 -14.50
CA ARG A 168 0.33 16.30 -14.31
C ARG A 168 0.04 14.84 -13.97
N LEU A 169 0.79 14.29 -13.01
CA LEU A 169 0.47 12.99 -12.44
C LEU A 169 -0.83 13.24 -11.68
N GLU A 170 -1.97 12.83 -12.24
CA GLU A 170 -3.24 12.82 -11.51
C GLU A 170 -3.00 12.18 -10.15
N LYS A 171 -3.74 12.61 -9.11
CA LYS A 171 -3.62 12.02 -7.76
C LYS A 171 -3.62 10.52 -7.95
N PRO A 172 -2.46 9.84 -7.78
CA PRO A 172 -2.38 8.47 -8.16
C PRO A 172 -3.43 7.72 -7.35
N GLY A 173 -3.99 6.65 -7.90
CA GLY A 173 -4.47 5.59 -7.03
C GLY A 173 -3.35 5.18 -6.05
N LEU A 174 -3.61 4.24 -5.15
CA LEU A 174 -2.61 3.82 -4.17
C LEU A 174 -1.23 3.48 -4.79
N LEU A 175 -1.19 3.12 -6.08
CA LEU A 175 0.02 2.85 -6.87
C LEU A 175 0.05 3.69 -8.16
N PRO A 176 1.03 4.57 -8.38
CA PRO A 176 1.23 5.24 -9.66
C PRO A 176 1.66 4.23 -10.74
N PRO A 177 1.15 4.37 -11.98
CA PRO A 177 1.54 3.50 -13.07
C PRO A 177 3.03 3.71 -13.41
N PRO A 178 3.66 2.79 -14.17
CA PRO A 178 5.01 2.99 -14.68
C PRO A 178 5.08 4.24 -15.55
N LEU A 179 6.25 4.83 -15.71
CA LEU A 179 6.45 6.06 -16.49
C LEU A 179 7.46 5.82 -17.61
N ALA A 180 7.30 6.47 -18.75
CA ALA A 180 8.32 6.50 -19.79
C ALA A 180 8.66 7.94 -20.18
N PHE A 181 9.95 8.23 -20.30
CA PHE A 181 10.50 9.51 -20.69
C PHE A 181 11.22 9.35 -22.03
N LEU A 182 10.74 10.03 -23.06
CA LEU A 182 11.50 10.27 -24.29
C LEU A 182 12.31 11.55 -24.10
N GLY A 183 13.56 11.36 -23.70
CA GLY A 183 14.46 12.39 -23.19
C GLY A 183 14.02 12.98 -21.84
N ILE A 184 15.00 13.49 -21.08
CA ILE A 184 14.77 14.05 -19.73
C ILE A 184 14.99 15.57 -19.67
N GLY A 185 15.26 16.23 -20.80
CA GLY A 185 15.56 17.66 -20.85
C GLY A 185 16.72 18.03 -19.94
N LEU A 186 16.51 18.98 -19.02
CA LEU A 186 17.49 19.36 -17.99
C LEU A 186 17.38 18.52 -16.70
N GLY A 187 16.51 17.51 -16.67
CA GLY A 187 16.37 16.52 -15.59
C GLY A 187 15.40 16.88 -14.46
N TYR A 188 14.87 18.10 -14.39
CA TYR A 188 14.02 18.55 -13.28
C TYR A 188 12.69 17.79 -13.18
N GLU A 189 11.96 17.66 -14.28
CA GLU A 189 10.71 16.89 -14.34
C GLU A 189 10.96 15.40 -14.06
N PHE A 190 12.10 14.88 -14.50
CA PHE A 190 12.46 13.49 -14.23
C PHE A 190 12.74 13.25 -12.74
N ILE A 191 13.50 14.14 -12.08
CA ILE A 191 13.76 14.08 -10.63
C ILE A 191 12.46 14.17 -9.84
N GLU A 192 11.56 15.09 -10.21
CA GLU A 192 10.28 15.26 -9.54
C GLU A 192 9.38 14.02 -9.69
N ALA A 193 9.32 13.44 -10.89
CA ALA A 193 8.59 12.20 -11.14
C ALA A 193 9.19 11.01 -10.35
N TYR A 194 10.52 10.91 -10.31
CA TYR A 194 11.23 9.93 -9.51
C TYR A 194 10.82 10.06 -8.03
N ALA A 195 10.91 11.25 -7.46
CA ALA A 195 10.56 11.49 -6.05
C ALA A 195 9.10 11.16 -5.73
N ARG A 196 8.15 11.58 -6.59
CA ARG A 196 6.70 11.34 -6.40
C ARG A 196 6.27 9.89 -6.54
N THR A 197 7.08 9.06 -7.21
CA THR A 197 6.76 7.65 -7.47
C THR A 197 7.60 6.68 -6.66
N GLN A 198 8.42 7.18 -5.72
CA GLN A 198 9.22 6.35 -4.83
C GLN A 198 8.43 5.99 -3.57
N ARG A 199 8.35 4.70 -3.23
CA ARG A 199 7.79 4.19 -1.96
C ARG A 199 6.40 4.77 -1.63
N VAL A 200 5.55 4.88 -2.63
CA VAL A 200 4.22 5.52 -2.53
C VAL A 200 3.22 4.75 -1.67
N PHE A 201 3.32 3.42 -1.66
CA PHE A 201 2.46 2.54 -0.87
C PHE A 201 3.19 1.26 -0.51
N LEU A 202 3.45 1.04 0.79
CA LEU A 202 4.10 -0.19 1.29
C LEU A 202 5.37 -0.56 0.48
N GLU A 203 6.28 0.40 0.34
CA GLU A 203 7.52 0.32 -0.45
C GLU A 203 7.34 0.24 -1.98
N ALA A 204 6.12 0.13 -2.49
CA ALA A 204 5.86 0.13 -3.93
C ALA A 204 6.41 1.38 -4.59
N SER A 205 7.07 1.20 -5.73
CA SER A 205 7.61 2.29 -6.52
C SER A 205 7.30 2.06 -8.00
N SER A 206 7.07 3.10 -8.77
CA SER A 206 6.84 2.91 -10.21
C SER A 206 8.16 2.61 -10.93
N THR A 207 8.13 1.69 -11.89
CA THR A 207 9.19 1.55 -12.90
C THR A 207 9.23 2.81 -13.76
N ILE A 208 10.43 3.31 -14.07
CA ILE A 208 10.64 4.46 -14.94
C ILE A 208 11.57 4.07 -16.09
N TYR A 209 11.12 4.27 -17.32
CA TYR A 209 11.93 4.11 -18.52
C TYR A 209 12.47 5.46 -18.96
N VAL A 210 13.77 5.56 -19.20
CA VAL A 210 14.42 6.72 -19.82
C VAL A 210 14.96 6.30 -21.17
N VAL A 211 14.40 6.85 -22.24
CA VAL A 211 14.79 6.60 -23.62
C VAL A 211 15.36 7.89 -24.18
N GLU A 212 16.68 7.97 -24.35
CA GLU A 212 17.35 9.14 -24.90
C GLU A 212 18.12 8.79 -26.19
N PRO A 213 17.53 9.07 -27.36
CA PRO A 213 18.18 8.85 -28.64
C PRO A 213 19.43 9.69 -28.88
N LYS A 214 19.59 10.83 -28.18
CA LYS A 214 20.69 11.78 -28.36
C LYS A 214 21.57 11.86 -27.11
N PRO A 215 22.67 11.07 -27.04
CA PRO A 215 23.50 10.98 -25.84
C PRO A 215 24.09 12.32 -25.38
N GLU A 216 24.35 13.25 -26.28
CA GLU A 216 24.83 14.60 -25.98
C GLU A 216 23.81 15.41 -25.17
N LEU A 217 22.51 15.18 -25.37
CA LEU A 217 21.45 15.82 -24.59
C LEU A 217 21.36 15.23 -23.18
N LEU A 218 21.55 13.91 -23.03
CA LEU A 218 21.72 13.31 -21.71
C LEU A 218 22.95 13.88 -21.01
N ALA A 219 24.07 14.03 -21.72
CA ALA A 219 25.29 14.57 -21.15
C ALA A 219 25.07 15.96 -20.54
N ILE A 220 24.27 16.82 -21.17
CA ILE A 220 23.86 18.12 -20.62
C ILE A 220 23.18 17.93 -19.26
N ALA A 221 22.15 17.07 -19.18
CA ALA A 221 21.46 16.79 -17.92
C ALA A 221 22.42 16.27 -16.84
N LEU A 222 23.38 15.41 -17.22
CA LEU A 222 24.40 14.88 -16.31
C LEU A 222 25.41 15.94 -15.83
N HIS A 223 25.61 17.05 -16.54
CA HIS A 223 26.38 18.20 -16.05
C HIS A 223 25.54 19.10 -15.14
N VAL A 224 24.24 19.22 -15.41
CA VAL A 224 23.33 20.13 -14.70
C VAL A 224 22.84 19.53 -13.37
N GLN A 225 22.55 18.24 -13.33
CA GLN A 225 21.93 17.55 -12.19
C GLN A 225 22.83 16.47 -11.60
N ASP A 226 22.76 16.26 -10.28
CA ASP A 226 23.30 15.06 -9.67
C ASP A 226 22.25 13.94 -9.77
N LEU A 227 22.46 13.01 -10.70
CA LEU A 227 21.57 11.90 -10.97
C LEU A 227 22.17 10.56 -10.50
N GLN A 228 23.32 10.56 -9.82
CA GLN A 228 23.97 9.34 -9.35
C GLN A 228 23.01 8.41 -8.56
N PRO A 229 22.23 8.87 -7.57
CA PRO A 229 21.31 7.99 -6.85
C PRO A 229 20.18 7.45 -7.74
N ILE A 230 19.73 8.23 -8.73
CA ILE A 230 18.63 7.86 -9.63
C ILE A 230 19.10 6.86 -10.70
N ILE A 231 20.30 7.07 -11.26
CA ILE A 231 20.91 6.15 -12.22
C ILE A 231 21.16 4.79 -11.59
N ALA A 232 21.59 4.78 -10.31
CA ALA A 232 21.84 3.56 -9.56
C ALA A 232 20.57 2.80 -9.15
N ASP A 233 19.39 3.45 -9.14
CA ASP A 233 18.14 2.80 -8.73
C ASP A 233 17.69 1.77 -9.79
N PRO A 234 17.52 0.49 -9.43
CA PRO A 234 17.10 -0.56 -10.36
C PRO A 234 15.74 -0.30 -11.03
N ARG A 235 14.87 0.52 -10.45
CA ARG A 235 13.57 0.84 -11.07
C ARG A 235 13.68 1.77 -12.27
N VAL A 236 14.83 2.42 -12.46
CA VAL A 236 15.10 3.28 -13.61
C VAL A 236 15.86 2.48 -14.67
N GLN A 237 15.24 2.32 -15.83
CA GLN A 237 15.79 1.61 -16.97
C GLN A 237 16.23 2.62 -18.03
N TRP A 238 17.53 2.61 -18.36
CA TRP A 238 18.14 3.54 -19.29
C TRP A 238 18.32 2.90 -20.66
N PHE A 239 17.92 3.62 -21.71
CA PHE A 239 18.15 3.27 -23.10
C PHE A 239 18.71 4.52 -23.78
N VAL A 240 19.98 4.49 -24.18
CA VAL A 240 20.70 5.68 -24.65
C VAL A 240 21.38 5.43 -25.98
N GLY A 241 21.37 6.41 -26.87
CA GLY A 241 22.01 6.36 -28.19
C GLY A 241 21.03 6.13 -29.33
N ASP A 242 21.55 6.08 -30.56
CA ASP A 242 20.72 6.03 -31.77
C ASP A 242 19.76 4.82 -31.82
N ASN A 243 20.10 3.74 -31.10
CA ASN A 243 19.27 2.54 -30.97
C ASN A 243 18.38 2.53 -29.72
N ALA A 244 18.28 3.62 -28.97
CA ALA A 244 17.56 3.67 -27.68
C ALA A 244 16.10 3.20 -27.81
N VAL A 245 15.37 3.71 -28.80
CA VAL A 245 13.96 3.34 -29.02
C VAL A 245 13.81 1.86 -29.39
N ALA A 246 14.69 1.35 -30.26
CA ALA A 246 14.69 -0.05 -30.66
C ALA A 246 15.07 -0.98 -29.49
N ALA A 247 16.04 -0.59 -28.66
CA ALA A 247 16.44 -1.32 -27.47
C ALA A 247 15.33 -1.33 -26.41
N PHE A 248 14.66 -0.19 -26.21
CA PHE A 248 13.47 -0.08 -25.36
C PHE A 248 12.37 -1.03 -25.82
N LYS A 249 11.99 -0.95 -27.11
CA LYS A 249 10.98 -1.81 -27.72
C LYS A 249 11.31 -3.29 -27.51
N ARG A 250 12.52 -3.70 -27.89
CA ARG A 250 12.99 -5.07 -27.73
C ARG A 250 12.87 -5.54 -26.28
N ARG A 251 13.29 -4.72 -25.31
CA ARG A 251 13.22 -5.07 -23.89
C ARG A 251 11.79 -5.32 -23.41
N ILE A 252 10.84 -4.47 -23.76
CA ILE A 252 9.45 -4.61 -23.29
C ILE A 252 8.68 -5.72 -24.03
N GLU A 253 9.11 -6.08 -25.24
CA GLU A 253 8.57 -7.21 -26.01
C GLU A 253 9.13 -8.56 -25.52
N GLU A 254 10.42 -8.64 -25.19
CA GLU A 254 11.08 -9.89 -24.78
C GLU A 254 10.86 -10.26 -23.30
N ASP A 255 10.67 -9.29 -22.41
CA ASP A 255 10.59 -9.51 -20.96
C ASP A 255 9.32 -8.88 -20.36
N SER A 256 8.32 -9.73 -20.11
CA SER A 256 7.00 -9.31 -19.60
C SER A 256 7.05 -8.74 -18.18
N ARG A 257 8.13 -8.97 -17.42
CA ARG A 257 8.32 -8.42 -16.06
C ARG A 257 8.41 -6.90 -16.05
N TRP A 258 8.73 -6.29 -17.19
CA TRP A 258 8.73 -4.84 -17.35
C TRP A 258 7.31 -4.35 -17.64
N PRO A 259 6.68 -3.58 -16.75
CA PRO A 259 5.28 -3.20 -16.92
C PRO A 259 5.09 -2.19 -18.05
N LEU A 260 4.00 -2.33 -18.81
CA LEU A 260 3.62 -1.36 -19.84
C LEU A 260 3.05 -0.09 -19.21
N THR A 261 3.07 1.02 -19.94
CA THR A 261 2.46 2.28 -19.48
C THR A 261 1.88 3.07 -20.65
N ASP A 262 0.85 3.87 -20.37
CA ASP A 262 0.33 4.87 -21.30
C ASP A 262 0.87 6.28 -21.00
N LEU A 263 1.58 6.44 -19.87
CA LEU A 263 2.19 7.68 -19.43
C LEU A 263 3.58 7.85 -20.05
N VAL A 264 3.58 8.39 -21.27
CA VAL A 264 4.79 8.79 -21.99
C VAL A 264 4.94 10.31 -21.91
N PHE A 265 6.02 10.75 -21.31
CA PHE A 265 6.45 12.14 -21.29
C PHE A 265 7.53 12.38 -22.33
N THR A 266 7.45 13.52 -23.00
CA THR A 266 8.46 13.91 -24.00
C THR A 266 9.09 15.22 -23.57
N PHE A 267 10.36 15.11 -23.15
CA PHE A 267 11.22 16.26 -22.90
C PHE A 267 12.45 16.24 -23.81
N SER A 268 12.44 15.38 -24.84
CA SER A 268 13.51 15.29 -25.83
C SER A 268 13.67 16.63 -26.55
N LEU A 269 14.88 17.16 -26.49
CA LEU A 269 15.25 18.43 -27.11
C LEU A 269 15.49 18.29 -28.62
N SER A 270 15.48 17.04 -29.12
CA SER A 270 15.75 16.71 -30.52
C SER A 270 14.48 16.44 -31.36
N GLY A 271 13.29 16.60 -30.76
CA GLY A 271 12.02 16.38 -31.47
C GLY A 271 11.64 14.92 -31.67
N GLY A 272 12.09 14.02 -30.78
CA GLY A 272 11.69 12.62 -30.80
C GLY A 272 10.17 12.45 -30.78
N ASP A 273 9.66 11.51 -31.59
CA ASP A 273 8.25 11.22 -31.69
C ASP A 273 7.82 10.23 -30.60
N ALA A 274 7.00 10.71 -29.65
CA ALA A 274 6.39 9.87 -28.62
C ALA A 274 5.55 8.72 -29.21
N SER A 275 5.08 8.86 -30.46
CA SER A 275 4.32 7.84 -31.16
C SER A 275 5.10 6.54 -31.32
N GLU A 276 6.43 6.58 -31.46
CA GLU A 276 7.26 5.37 -31.58
C GLU A 276 7.28 4.56 -30.28
N LEU A 277 7.43 5.24 -29.12
CA LEU A 277 7.38 4.58 -27.81
C LEU A 277 5.99 4.00 -27.55
N ARG A 278 4.94 4.77 -27.86
CA ARG A 278 3.55 4.28 -27.74
C ARG A 278 3.29 3.09 -28.66
N ALA A 279 3.81 3.12 -29.89
CA ALA A 279 3.72 2.01 -30.82
C ALA A 279 4.46 0.76 -30.33
N ALA A 280 5.65 0.94 -29.74
CA ALA A 280 6.40 -0.13 -29.08
C ALA A 280 5.61 -0.74 -27.92
N MET A 281 5.02 0.09 -27.05
CA MET A 281 4.18 -0.37 -25.94
C MET A 281 2.92 -1.09 -26.41
N ALA A 282 2.24 -0.56 -27.43
CA ALA A 282 1.09 -1.23 -28.03
C ALA A 282 1.47 -2.56 -28.69
N SER A 283 2.64 -2.64 -29.32
CA SER A 283 3.19 -3.88 -29.89
C SER A 283 3.44 -4.93 -28.80
N ALA A 284 4.15 -4.55 -27.74
CA ALA A 284 4.36 -5.41 -26.58
C ALA A 284 3.04 -5.84 -25.92
N GLY A 285 2.06 -4.94 -25.82
CA GLY A 285 0.72 -5.24 -25.32
C GLY A 285 0.01 -6.33 -26.13
N ARG A 286 0.07 -6.24 -27.48
CA ARG A 286 -0.49 -7.29 -28.36
C ARG A 286 0.23 -8.62 -28.19
N LEU A 287 1.56 -8.63 -28.12
CA LEU A 287 2.33 -9.86 -27.91
C LEU A 287 1.99 -10.52 -26.57
N ARG A 288 1.85 -9.74 -25.50
CA ARG A 288 1.45 -10.25 -24.18
C ARG A 288 0.03 -10.79 -24.19
N GLN A 289 -0.90 -10.12 -24.87
CA GLN A 289 -2.27 -10.60 -25.03
C GLN A 289 -2.32 -11.93 -25.79
N GLN A 290 -1.59 -12.05 -26.89
CA GLN A 290 -1.46 -13.30 -27.65
C GLN A 290 -0.87 -14.43 -26.80
N GLU A 291 0.14 -14.12 -25.97
CA GLU A 291 0.72 -15.08 -25.03
C GLU A 291 -0.29 -15.51 -23.96
N VAL A 292 -1.08 -14.58 -23.40
CA VAL A 292 -2.16 -14.90 -22.46
C VAL A 292 -3.19 -15.82 -23.10
N GLU A 293 -3.61 -15.55 -24.34
CA GLU A 293 -4.56 -16.40 -25.09
C GLU A 293 -3.99 -17.79 -25.35
N ARG A 294 -2.72 -17.87 -25.75
CA ARG A 294 -2.02 -19.14 -25.96
C ARG A 294 -1.91 -19.95 -24.67
N LEU A 295 -1.51 -19.32 -23.57
CA LEU A 295 -1.39 -19.95 -22.26
C LEU A 295 -2.75 -20.39 -21.71
N THR A 296 -3.79 -19.58 -21.91
CA THR A 296 -5.16 -19.94 -21.55
C THR A 296 -5.61 -21.17 -22.33
N SER A 297 -5.42 -21.19 -23.65
CA SER A 297 -5.77 -22.36 -24.49
C SER A 297 -5.01 -23.63 -24.08
N ALA A 298 -3.73 -23.50 -23.69
CA ALA A 298 -2.93 -24.62 -23.21
C ALA A 298 -3.41 -25.13 -21.84
N LEU A 299 -3.87 -24.24 -20.96
CA LEU A 299 -4.47 -24.59 -19.68
C LEU A 299 -5.85 -25.22 -19.85
N ASP A 300 -6.68 -24.72 -20.76
CA ASP A 300 -7.95 -25.35 -21.14
C ASP A 300 -7.72 -26.81 -21.55
N ALA A 301 -6.71 -27.08 -22.38
CA ALA A 301 -6.34 -28.44 -22.77
C ALA A 301 -5.82 -29.27 -21.58
N ALA A 302 -4.99 -28.69 -20.71
CA ALA A 302 -4.39 -29.39 -19.56
C ALA A 302 -5.41 -29.73 -18.44
N TYR A 303 -6.48 -28.95 -18.33
CA TYR A 303 -7.53 -29.09 -17.33
C TYR A 303 -8.88 -29.58 -17.90
N ALA A 304 -8.90 -29.96 -19.19
CA ALA A 304 -10.09 -30.51 -19.83
C ALA A 304 -10.64 -31.73 -19.06
N GLY A 305 -11.95 -31.75 -18.83
CA GLY A 305 -12.65 -32.84 -18.14
C GLY A 305 -12.56 -32.82 -16.61
N ARG A 306 -11.89 -31.84 -15.99
CA ARG A 306 -11.84 -31.71 -14.53
C ARG A 306 -13.05 -30.93 -13.99
N ASP A 307 -14.15 -31.64 -13.82
CA ASP A 307 -15.38 -31.14 -13.21
C ASP A 307 -15.35 -31.24 -11.67
N ALA A 308 -16.44 -30.88 -11.01
CA ALA A 308 -16.56 -30.94 -9.55
C ALA A 308 -16.32 -32.35 -8.98
N ARG A 309 -16.72 -33.40 -9.71
CA ARG A 309 -16.50 -34.79 -9.28
C ARG A 309 -15.02 -35.13 -9.33
N TRP A 310 -14.34 -34.78 -10.41
CA TRP A 310 -12.90 -34.98 -10.52
C TRP A 310 -12.15 -34.31 -9.36
N TRP A 311 -12.52 -33.08 -9.01
CA TRP A 311 -11.89 -32.37 -7.88
C TRP A 311 -12.21 -33.03 -6.54
N ALA A 312 -13.46 -33.46 -6.31
CA ALA A 312 -13.82 -34.21 -5.10
C ALA A 312 -12.96 -35.49 -4.94
N ASP A 313 -12.80 -36.26 -6.02
CA ASP A 313 -11.96 -37.46 -6.06
C ASP A 313 -10.48 -37.10 -5.86
N ARG A 314 -10.00 -36.02 -6.49
CA ARG A 314 -8.61 -35.53 -6.36
C ARG A 314 -8.26 -35.17 -4.92
N PHE A 315 -9.08 -34.37 -4.25
CA PHE A 315 -8.83 -33.98 -2.86
C PHE A 315 -8.96 -35.17 -1.90
N SER A 316 -10.00 -35.99 -2.04
CA SER A 316 -10.21 -37.15 -1.15
C SER A 316 -9.15 -38.24 -1.27
N THR A 317 -8.57 -38.44 -2.45
CA THR A 317 -7.48 -39.42 -2.66
C THR A 317 -6.10 -38.87 -2.27
N ALA A 318 -5.93 -37.55 -2.29
CA ALA A 318 -4.65 -36.94 -1.96
C ALA A 318 -4.41 -36.83 -0.45
N THR A 319 -5.47 -36.67 0.34
CA THR A 319 -5.37 -36.34 1.78
C THR A 319 -6.05 -37.37 2.66
N ASP A 320 -5.45 -37.72 3.80
CA ASP A 320 -6.17 -38.43 4.86
C ASP A 320 -7.10 -37.49 5.67
N ALA A 321 -7.77 -38.05 6.68
CA ALA A 321 -8.60 -37.27 7.61
C ALA A 321 -7.81 -36.24 8.44
N GLN A 322 -6.49 -36.37 8.47
CA GLN A 322 -5.56 -35.46 9.12
C GLN A 322 -4.98 -34.42 8.14
N GLY A 323 -5.38 -34.45 6.86
CA GLY A 323 -4.88 -33.55 5.82
C GLY A 323 -3.49 -33.92 5.29
N HIS A 324 -2.88 -35.02 5.74
CA HIS A 324 -1.58 -35.44 5.23
C HIS A 324 -1.71 -36.08 3.86
N ALA A 325 -0.68 -35.88 3.03
CA ALA A 325 -0.56 -36.55 1.75
C ALA A 325 -0.51 -38.08 1.93
N THR A 326 -1.49 -38.79 1.38
CA THR A 326 -1.54 -40.27 1.34
C THR A 326 -1.43 -40.85 -0.06
N GLY A 327 -1.56 -40.01 -1.08
CA GLY A 327 -1.39 -40.34 -2.50
C GLY A 327 -0.47 -39.34 -3.20
N GLU A 328 -0.78 -38.99 -4.46
CA GLU A 328 -0.05 -37.91 -5.15
C GLU A 328 -0.27 -36.59 -4.40
N PRO A 329 0.81 -35.91 -3.95
CA PRO A 329 0.72 -34.62 -3.26
C PRO A 329 -0.12 -33.61 -4.04
N LEU A 330 -0.96 -32.84 -3.34
CA LEU A 330 -1.60 -31.67 -3.95
C LEU A 330 -0.54 -30.63 -4.32
N ARG A 331 -0.76 -29.94 -5.44
CA ARG A 331 0.05 -28.80 -5.87
C ARG A 331 -0.68 -27.50 -5.57
N ILE A 332 -0.18 -26.72 -4.61
CA ILE A 332 -0.80 -25.47 -4.16
C ILE A 332 0.01 -24.27 -4.62
N LEU A 333 -0.61 -23.39 -5.42
CA LEU A 333 -0.02 -22.12 -5.84
C LEU A 333 -0.52 -21.00 -4.92
N GLY A 334 0.37 -20.45 -4.09
CA GLY A 334 0.08 -19.23 -3.33
C GLY A 334 0.32 -18.00 -4.19
N LEU A 335 -0.67 -17.12 -4.31
CA LEU A 335 -0.54 -15.82 -4.98
C LEU A 335 -0.76 -14.68 -3.98
N THR A 336 0.25 -13.84 -3.80
CA THR A 336 0.23 -12.70 -2.86
C THR A 336 0.99 -11.50 -3.43
N SER A 337 1.10 -10.41 -2.67
CA SER A 337 1.86 -9.22 -3.06
C SER A 337 2.92 -8.80 -2.04
N LEU A 338 4.08 -8.34 -2.52
CA LEU A 338 5.11 -7.66 -1.73
C LEU A 338 4.56 -6.39 -1.06
N HIS A 339 3.54 -5.78 -1.66
CA HIS A 339 2.91 -4.54 -1.19
C HIS A 339 1.84 -4.81 -0.13
N THR A 340 2.20 -5.63 0.85
CA THR A 340 1.36 -5.98 2.00
C THR A 340 2.17 -5.82 3.28
N THR A 341 1.54 -5.34 4.35
CA THR A 341 2.21 -5.23 5.66
C THR A 341 2.43 -6.58 6.32
N PHE A 342 1.56 -7.56 6.04
CA PHE A 342 1.55 -8.86 6.70
C PHE A 342 1.27 -10.05 5.77
N LEU A 343 0.33 -9.92 4.82
CA LEU A 343 -0.18 -11.06 4.03
C LEU A 343 0.89 -11.85 3.28
N GLN A 344 1.98 -11.23 2.80
CA GLN A 344 3.10 -11.97 2.19
C GLN A 344 3.74 -13.00 3.15
N TYR A 345 3.86 -12.66 4.44
CA TYR A 345 4.42 -13.54 5.45
C TYR A 345 3.41 -14.62 5.85
N SER A 346 2.13 -14.26 5.95
CA SER A 346 1.06 -15.24 6.16
C SER A 346 1.02 -16.27 5.03
N MET A 347 1.14 -15.84 3.76
CA MET A 347 1.19 -16.75 2.61
C MET A 347 2.39 -17.69 2.70
N ARG A 348 3.59 -17.17 2.99
CA ARG A 348 4.79 -18.00 3.23
C ARG A 348 4.52 -19.09 4.27
N ASP A 349 3.88 -18.72 5.39
CA ASP A 349 3.65 -19.65 6.50
C ASP A 349 2.51 -20.65 6.21
N CYS A 350 1.50 -20.26 5.42
CA CYS A 350 0.51 -21.19 4.86
C CYS A 350 1.17 -22.27 4.00
N LEU A 351 2.02 -21.85 3.06
CA LEU A 351 2.68 -22.78 2.13
C LEU A 351 3.62 -23.72 2.87
N ARG A 352 4.41 -23.23 3.83
CA ARG A 352 5.26 -24.11 4.68
C ARG A 352 4.44 -25.13 5.47
N ALA A 353 3.28 -24.74 6.00
CA ALA A 353 2.39 -25.66 6.69
C ALA A 353 1.84 -26.74 5.74
N LEU A 354 1.51 -26.39 4.50
CA LEU A 354 1.10 -27.37 3.47
C LEU A 354 2.25 -28.32 3.09
N GLU A 355 3.49 -27.83 3.01
CA GLU A 355 4.67 -28.66 2.76
C GLU A 355 4.89 -29.70 3.87
N LYS A 356 4.68 -29.31 5.14
CA LYS A 356 4.73 -30.24 6.28
C LYS A 356 3.64 -31.31 6.23
N LEU A 357 2.46 -30.96 5.70
CA LEU A 357 1.39 -31.92 5.42
C LEU A 357 1.71 -32.82 4.21
N GLY A 358 2.88 -32.66 3.58
CA GLY A 358 3.36 -33.51 2.48
C GLY A 358 2.93 -33.04 1.09
N HIS A 359 2.52 -31.77 0.94
CA HIS A 359 2.09 -31.20 -0.33
C HIS A 359 3.19 -30.41 -1.04
N GLU A 360 3.04 -30.24 -2.36
CA GLU A 360 3.93 -29.42 -3.17
C GLU A 360 3.40 -27.99 -3.21
N THR A 361 4.26 -27.00 -2.98
CA THR A 361 3.85 -25.60 -3.04
C THR A 361 4.72 -24.74 -3.93
N LYS A 362 4.13 -23.66 -4.44
CA LYS A 362 4.85 -22.61 -5.16
C LYS A 362 4.29 -21.24 -4.75
N LEU A 363 5.18 -20.30 -4.45
CA LEU A 363 4.81 -18.90 -4.20
C LEU A 363 4.99 -18.08 -5.48
N LEU A 364 3.94 -17.39 -5.88
CA LEU A 364 3.99 -16.34 -6.90
C LEU A 364 3.77 -14.98 -6.24
N ILE A 365 4.79 -14.13 -6.32
CA ILE A 365 4.85 -12.80 -5.71
C ILE A 365 5.70 -11.90 -6.63
N GLU A 366 5.53 -10.58 -6.56
CA GLU A 366 6.34 -9.64 -7.34
C GLU A 366 7.84 -9.87 -7.09
N PRO A 367 8.70 -9.82 -8.14
CA PRO A 367 10.13 -10.01 -7.98
C PRO A 367 10.82 -8.81 -7.31
N SER A 368 10.22 -7.62 -7.36
CA SER A 368 10.76 -6.41 -6.74
C SER A 368 9.66 -5.36 -6.50
N PRO A 369 9.92 -4.32 -5.68
CA PRO A 369 8.90 -3.31 -5.38
C PRO A 369 8.44 -2.44 -6.56
N HIS A 370 9.02 -2.61 -7.76
CA HIS A 370 8.69 -1.83 -8.96
C HIS A 370 8.26 -2.67 -10.16
N GLN A 371 8.27 -3.99 -10.03
CA GLN A 371 7.88 -4.93 -11.09
C GLN A 371 6.60 -5.64 -10.65
N PRO A 372 5.41 -5.17 -11.08
CA PRO A 372 4.17 -5.85 -10.72
C PRO A 372 4.10 -7.24 -11.38
N LEU A 373 3.33 -8.14 -10.78
CA LEU A 373 2.96 -9.39 -11.43
C LEU A 373 2.06 -9.12 -12.64
N ASP A 374 2.19 -9.93 -13.68
CA ASP A 374 1.36 -9.90 -14.88
C ASP A 374 0.65 -11.23 -15.12
N ALA A 375 -0.45 -11.19 -15.87
CA ALA A 375 -1.28 -12.36 -16.16
C ALA A 375 -0.52 -13.47 -16.92
N ALA A 376 0.35 -13.13 -17.86
CA ALA A 376 1.11 -14.13 -18.61
C ALA A 376 2.09 -14.88 -17.68
N THR A 377 2.77 -14.17 -16.78
CA THR A 377 3.62 -14.81 -15.76
C THR A 377 2.80 -15.74 -14.85
N ALA A 378 1.61 -15.32 -14.42
CA ALA A 378 0.73 -16.15 -13.59
C ALA A 378 0.24 -17.40 -14.31
N LEU A 379 -0.24 -17.28 -15.56
CA LEU A 379 -0.73 -18.42 -16.35
C LEU A 379 0.40 -19.37 -16.77
N ARG A 380 1.58 -18.85 -17.10
CA ARG A 380 2.77 -19.68 -17.37
C ARG A 380 3.14 -20.49 -16.15
N THR A 381 3.14 -19.86 -14.97
CA THR A 381 3.40 -20.55 -13.70
C THR A 381 2.37 -21.66 -13.46
N GLN A 382 1.09 -21.41 -13.74
CA GLN A 382 0.04 -22.43 -13.65
C GLN A 382 0.23 -23.57 -14.66
N LEU A 383 0.64 -23.28 -15.88
CA LEU A 383 0.84 -24.31 -16.91
C LEU A 383 2.03 -25.21 -16.58
N GLU A 384 3.11 -24.63 -16.07
CA GLU A 384 4.31 -25.36 -15.64
C GLU A 384 4.07 -26.17 -14.37
N PHE A 385 3.49 -25.55 -13.35
CA PHE A 385 3.30 -26.16 -12.03
C PHE A 385 2.06 -27.07 -11.97
N LYS A 386 1.05 -26.80 -12.78
CA LYS A 386 -0.25 -27.49 -12.81
C LYS A 386 -0.89 -27.57 -11.41
N PRO A 387 -1.19 -26.42 -10.77
CA PRO A 387 -1.75 -26.43 -9.43
C PRO A 387 -3.13 -27.11 -9.39
N ASP A 388 -3.38 -27.83 -8.29
CA ASP A 388 -4.70 -28.33 -7.93
C ASP A 388 -5.56 -27.22 -7.30
N VAL A 389 -4.94 -26.19 -6.72
CA VAL A 389 -5.63 -25.04 -6.15
C VAL A 389 -4.74 -23.80 -6.12
N VAL A 390 -5.35 -22.63 -6.30
CA VAL A 390 -4.71 -21.32 -6.07
C VAL A 390 -5.21 -20.74 -4.75
N LEU A 391 -4.30 -20.47 -3.81
CA LEU A 391 -4.58 -19.83 -2.53
C LEU A 391 -4.31 -18.33 -2.62
N LEU A 392 -5.30 -17.53 -2.20
CA LEU A 392 -5.27 -16.08 -2.14
C LEU A 392 -5.49 -15.62 -0.70
N LEU A 393 -4.87 -14.51 -0.31
CA LEU A 393 -5.16 -13.86 0.98
C LEU A 393 -5.84 -12.51 0.75
N SER A 394 -7.04 -12.35 1.30
CA SER A 394 -7.86 -11.12 1.28
C SER A 394 -8.04 -10.48 -0.12
N ARG A 395 -7.96 -11.29 -1.18
CA ARG A 395 -8.16 -10.92 -2.58
C ARG A 395 -9.03 -11.96 -3.25
N MET A 396 -9.96 -11.54 -4.10
CA MET A 396 -10.84 -12.43 -4.83
C MET A 396 -10.34 -12.63 -6.27
N ARG A 397 -10.63 -13.80 -6.86
CA ARG A 397 -10.29 -14.10 -8.27
C ARG A 397 -10.72 -12.98 -9.23
N TYR A 398 -11.95 -12.48 -9.09
CA TYR A 398 -12.50 -11.45 -9.99
C TYR A 398 -11.73 -10.11 -9.95
N GLU A 399 -10.92 -9.86 -8.91
CA GLU A 399 -10.07 -8.68 -8.82
C GLU A 399 -8.81 -8.79 -9.68
N MET A 400 -8.52 -9.98 -10.19
CA MET A 400 -7.31 -10.30 -10.96
C MET A 400 -7.70 -11.04 -12.25
N PRO A 401 -8.46 -10.38 -13.15
CA PRO A 401 -8.90 -11.01 -14.40
C PRO A 401 -7.68 -11.51 -15.21
N GLY A 402 -7.76 -12.75 -15.69
CA GLY A 402 -6.70 -13.40 -16.45
C GLY A 402 -5.53 -13.94 -15.63
N PHE A 403 -5.46 -13.69 -14.31
CA PHE A 403 -4.37 -14.23 -13.48
C PHE A 403 -4.59 -15.70 -13.12
N ILE A 404 -5.84 -16.14 -12.96
CA ILE A 404 -6.17 -17.50 -12.50
C ILE A 404 -7.09 -18.13 -13.53
N HIS A 405 -6.68 -19.27 -14.07
CA HIS A 405 -7.46 -20.00 -15.07
C HIS A 405 -8.79 -20.50 -14.49
N ALA A 406 -9.87 -20.37 -15.26
CA ALA A 406 -11.24 -20.63 -14.78
C ALA A 406 -11.47 -22.08 -14.31
N ALA A 407 -10.76 -23.05 -14.89
CA ALA A 407 -10.88 -24.46 -14.50
C ALA A 407 -10.17 -24.81 -13.18
N ILE A 408 -9.25 -23.96 -12.70
CA ILE A 408 -8.46 -24.24 -11.49
C ILE A 408 -9.22 -23.71 -10.27
N PRO A 409 -9.45 -24.53 -9.23
CA PRO A 409 -10.03 -24.08 -7.98
C PRO A 409 -9.28 -22.88 -7.37
N SER A 410 -10.01 -21.93 -6.81
CA SER A 410 -9.40 -20.84 -6.05
C SER A 410 -10.00 -20.74 -4.66
N VAL A 411 -9.16 -20.47 -3.68
CA VAL A 411 -9.59 -20.19 -2.30
C VAL A 411 -9.07 -18.83 -1.88
N THR A 412 -9.98 -17.97 -1.45
CA THR A 412 -9.62 -16.75 -0.74
C THR A 412 -9.70 -16.99 0.76
N TRP A 413 -8.61 -16.77 1.49
CA TRP A 413 -8.64 -16.61 2.94
C TRP A 413 -8.69 -15.12 3.29
N ASP A 414 -9.87 -14.64 3.64
CA ASP A 414 -10.08 -13.26 4.09
C ASP A 414 -9.72 -13.10 5.57
N GLN A 415 -8.58 -12.47 5.83
CA GLN A 415 -8.07 -12.20 7.17
C GLN A 415 -8.44 -10.79 7.67
N ASP A 416 -8.81 -9.89 6.77
CA ASP A 416 -8.95 -8.46 7.06
C ASP A 416 -10.38 -7.92 6.87
N ASN A 417 -11.32 -8.75 6.38
CA ASN A 417 -12.71 -8.36 6.10
C ASN A 417 -12.79 -7.12 5.20
N LEU A 418 -12.03 -7.13 4.11
CA LEU A 418 -11.80 -5.92 3.30
C LEU A 418 -13.08 -5.50 2.56
N PRO A 419 -13.40 -4.18 2.50
CA PRO A 419 -14.68 -3.72 1.96
C PRO A 419 -14.96 -4.15 0.52
N TRP A 420 -13.93 -4.28 -0.31
CA TRP A 420 -14.06 -4.65 -1.73
C TRP A 420 -14.40 -6.12 -1.97
N VAL A 421 -14.20 -7.00 -0.98
CA VAL A 421 -14.74 -8.37 -1.00
C VAL A 421 -16.26 -8.33 -1.04
N PHE A 422 -16.86 -7.25 -0.52
CA PHE A 422 -18.30 -7.05 -0.46
C PHE A 422 -18.83 -5.96 -1.39
N ASP A 423 -18.11 -5.56 -2.42
CA ASP A 423 -18.57 -4.51 -3.34
C ASP A 423 -19.84 -4.98 -4.09
N PRO A 424 -21.04 -4.45 -3.75
CA PRO A 424 -22.28 -4.90 -4.38
C PRO A 424 -22.36 -4.45 -5.84
N ALA A 425 -21.62 -3.42 -6.24
CA ALA A 425 -21.58 -2.95 -7.64
C ALA A 425 -20.93 -3.99 -8.56
N LYS A 426 -20.01 -4.80 -8.02
CA LYS A 426 -19.38 -5.90 -8.75
C LYS A 426 -20.22 -7.17 -8.79
N LYS A 427 -21.30 -7.24 -7.97
CA LYS A 427 -22.15 -8.43 -7.75
C LYS A 427 -21.34 -9.73 -7.87
N PRO A 428 -20.27 -9.89 -7.08
CA PRO A 428 -19.31 -10.96 -7.34
C PRO A 428 -20.02 -12.31 -7.29
N GLN A 429 -20.15 -12.94 -8.46
CA GLN A 429 -20.58 -14.31 -8.54
C GLN A 429 -19.33 -15.15 -8.32
N LEU A 430 -19.34 -15.97 -7.26
CA LEU A 430 -18.33 -17.00 -7.13
C LEU A 430 -18.44 -17.92 -8.35
N ALA A 431 -17.30 -18.19 -9.00
CA ALA A 431 -17.26 -19.28 -9.95
C ALA A 431 -17.62 -20.59 -9.23
N TRP A 432 -17.96 -21.61 -10.02
CA TRP A 432 -18.40 -22.90 -9.46
C TRP A 432 -17.33 -23.58 -8.58
N ASN A 433 -16.08 -23.18 -8.73
CA ASN A 433 -14.88 -23.67 -8.04
C ASN A 433 -14.16 -22.58 -7.20
N ASP A 434 -14.86 -21.50 -6.84
CA ASP A 434 -14.33 -20.49 -5.93
C ASP A 434 -14.81 -20.73 -4.50
N PHE A 435 -13.89 -20.64 -3.54
CA PHE A 435 -14.16 -20.81 -2.12
C PHE A 435 -13.70 -19.57 -1.35
N LEU A 436 -14.41 -19.27 -0.27
CA LEU A 436 -14.06 -18.22 0.66
C LEU A 436 -13.95 -18.81 2.07
N MET A 437 -12.76 -18.70 2.66
CA MET A 437 -12.54 -18.93 4.08
C MET A 437 -12.23 -17.62 4.81
N GLY A 438 -12.52 -17.54 6.10
CA GLY A 438 -12.15 -16.39 6.93
C GLY A 438 -13.33 -15.55 7.43
N PHE A 439 -13.05 -14.31 7.83
CA PHE A 439 -14.04 -13.44 8.47
C PHE A 439 -15.20 -13.08 7.53
N ALA A 440 -14.93 -12.98 6.23
CA ALA A 440 -15.94 -12.65 5.24
C ALA A 440 -16.96 -13.75 4.96
N ALA A 441 -16.67 -15.03 5.25
CA ALA A 441 -17.53 -16.16 4.87
C ALA A 441 -18.99 -15.96 5.34
N ALA A 442 -19.13 -15.63 6.62
CA ALA A 442 -20.32 -15.16 7.29
C ALA A 442 -21.10 -14.07 6.52
N SER A 443 -20.43 -12.96 6.24
CA SER A 443 -21.06 -11.81 5.57
C SER A 443 -21.39 -12.12 4.10
N ALA A 444 -20.64 -12.99 3.45
CA ALA A 444 -20.82 -13.33 2.06
C ALA A 444 -22.05 -14.21 1.82
N ARG A 445 -22.30 -15.20 2.71
CA ARG A 445 -23.57 -15.95 2.75
C ARG A 445 -24.76 -14.99 2.79
N ARG A 446 -24.72 -14.07 3.75
CA ARG A 446 -25.80 -13.12 4.01
C ARG A 446 -26.03 -12.12 2.88
N ARG A 447 -24.96 -11.50 2.38
CA ARG A 447 -25.06 -10.39 1.43
C ARG A 447 -25.25 -10.85 0.00
N PHE A 448 -24.71 -12.02 -0.35
CA PHE A 448 -24.66 -12.49 -1.74
C PHE A 448 -25.33 -13.84 -1.97
N GLY A 449 -25.81 -14.52 -0.92
CA GLY A 449 -26.41 -15.84 -1.04
C GLY A 449 -25.41 -16.90 -1.53
N TRP A 450 -24.13 -16.73 -1.23
CA TRP A 450 -23.11 -17.69 -1.68
C TRP A 450 -23.33 -19.06 -1.04
N PRO A 451 -23.07 -20.17 -1.77
CA PRO A 451 -23.36 -21.52 -1.27
C PRO A 451 -22.55 -21.85 -0.02
N GLU A 452 -23.20 -22.34 1.03
CA GLU A 452 -22.58 -22.65 2.33
C GLU A 452 -21.43 -23.65 2.20
N GLN A 453 -21.52 -24.60 1.27
CA GLN A 453 -20.45 -25.56 0.97
C GLN A 453 -19.18 -24.93 0.37
N ARG A 454 -19.20 -23.63 0.04
CA ARG A 454 -18.05 -22.85 -0.46
C ARG A 454 -17.59 -21.79 0.53
N LEU A 455 -18.14 -21.80 1.74
CA LEU A 455 -17.83 -20.84 2.79
C LEU A 455 -17.27 -21.59 4.00
N MET A 456 -16.24 -21.05 4.63
CA MET A 456 -15.71 -21.58 5.90
C MET A 456 -15.26 -20.43 6.79
N PHE A 457 -15.76 -20.36 8.02
CA PHE A 457 -15.17 -19.43 8.97
C PHE A 457 -13.75 -19.90 9.35
N CYS A 458 -12.78 -18.98 9.35
CA CYS A 458 -11.41 -19.29 9.75
C CYS A 458 -10.77 -18.10 10.47
N GLU A 459 -10.15 -18.36 11.61
CA GLU A 459 -9.42 -17.35 12.38
C GLU A 459 -7.97 -17.25 11.90
N MET A 460 -7.28 -16.18 12.32
CA MET A 460 -5.84 -16.02 12.08
C MET A 460 -5.02 -17.16 12.69
N ALA A 461 -3.80 -17.35 12.20
CA ALA A 461 -2.90 -18.40 12.65
C ALA A 461 -1.48 -17.88 12.92
N GLY A 462 -0.78 -18.51 13.88
CA GLY A 462 0.64 -18.31 14.18
C GLY A 462 1.52 -19.37 13.54
N SER A 463 2.75 -18.99 13.19
CA SER A 463 3.75 -19.90 12.61
C SER A 463 4.71 -20.41 13.69
N GLU A 464 4.63 -21.70 14.01
CA GLU A 464 5.57 -22.34 14.95
C GLU A 464 7.00 -22.36 14.42
N ASP A 465 7.20 -22.52 13.11
CA ASP A 465 8.55 -22.59 12.52
C ASP A 465 9.26 -21.23 12.54
N THR A 466 8.53 -20.18 12.17
CA THR A 466 9.07 -18.84 12.15
C THR A 466 9.29 -18.32 13.57
N TYR A 467 8.44 -18.73 14.51
CA TYR A 467 8.44 -18.29 15.89
C TYR A 467 8.63 -19.49 16.81
N SER A 468 9.74 -20.21 16.68
CA SER A 468 10.03 -21.34 17.56
C SER A 468 10.22 -20.85 19.02
N PRO A 469 9.77 -21.63 20.02
CA PRO A 469 10.02 -21.35 21.42
C PRO A 469 11.47 -21.65 21.84
N ASP A 470 12.29 -22.24 20.96
CA ASP A 470 13.67 -22.58 21.27
C ASP A 470 14.41 -21.30 21.70
N PRO A 471 15.15 -21.34 22.82
CA PRO A 471 15.80 -20.16 23.36
C PRO A 471 16.91 -19.69 22.42
N LEU A 472 16.86 -18.42 22.04
CA LEU A 472 17.91 -17.79 21.25
C LEU A 472 19.15 -17.45 22.12
N PRO A 473 20.35 -17.37 21.52
CA PRO A 473 21.56 -16.97 22.23
C PRO A 473 21.42 -15.61 22.89
N GLU A 474 21.94 -15.45 24.12
CA GLU A 474 21.84 -14.17 24.85
C GLU A 474 22.44 -12.99 24.08
N ALA A 475 23.50 -13.22 23.28
CA ALA A 475 24.08 -12.19 22.44
C ALA A 475 23.09 -11.61 21.41
N GLU A 476 22.12 -12.39 20.95
CA GLU A 476 21.05 -11.94 20.04
C GLU A 476 19.88 -11.27 20.78
N LEU A 477 19.63 -11.67 22.03
CA LEU A 477 18.52 -11.14 22.84
C LEU A 477 18.89 -9.85 23.58
N ALA A 478 20.14 -9.70 24.01
CA ALA A 478 20.62 -8.58 24.82
C ALA A 478 20.26 -7.19 24.24
N PRO A 479 20.35 -6.94 22.91
CA PRO A 479 19.96 -5.66 22.33
C PRO A 479 18.47 -5.33 22.50
N TYR A 480 17.61 -6.32 22.76
CA TYR A 480 16.15 -6.20 22.82
C TYR A 480 15.57 -6.30 24.24
N ARG A 481 16.38 -6.72 25.23
CA ARG A 481 15.97 -6.94 26.63
C ARG A 481 15.23 -5.74 27.24
N CYS A 482 14.05 -6.01 27.81
CA CYS A 482 13.29 -5.06 28.61
C CYS A 482 12.28 -5.79 29.51
N ASP A 483 11.76 -5.08 30.50
CA ASP A 483 10.69 -5.59 31.37
C ASP A 483 9.37 -5.71 30.59
N VAL A 484 9.01 -4.66 29.84
CA VAL A 484 7.77 -4.62 29.06
C VAL A 484 8.04 -4.16 27.63
N SER A 485 7.46 -4.85 26.64
CA SER A 485 7.48 -4.42 25.25
C SER A 485 6.11 -4.34 24.60
N TYR A 486 6.00 -3.52 23.55
CA TYR A 486 4.82 -3.45 22.69
C TYR A 486 5.25 -3.30 21.22
N VAL A 487 4.59 -4.04 20.32
CA VAL A 487 4.89 -4.01 18.89
C VAL A 487 3.63 -3.64 18.09
N SER A 488 3.64 -2.49 17.43
CA SER A 488 2.54 -2.04 16.56
C SER A 488 2.95 -0.85 15.69
N HIS A 489 2.33 -0.67 14.52
CA HIS A 489 2.46 0.56 13.72
C HIS A 489 1.43 1.65 14.11
N ALA A 490 0.67 1.45 15.20
CA ALA A 490 -0.38 2.34 15.65
C ALA A 490 0.14 3.62 16.36
N SER A 491 1.13 4.30 15.79
CA SER A 491 1.81 5.45 16.40
C SER A 491 1.15 6.80 16.18
N ALA A 492 0.33 6.97 15.14
CA ALA A 492 -0.37 8.24 14.90
C ALA A 492 -1.27 8.57 16.12
N THR A 493 -1.29 9.83 16.52
CA THR A 493 -2.17 10.28 17.61
C THR A 493 -3.64 10.17 17.21
N VAL A 494 -4.55 10.22 18.18
CA VAL A 494 -5.99 10.19 17.88
C VAL A 494 -6.38 11.38 16.99
N GLU A 495 -5.78 12.55 17.19
CA GLU A 495 -6.04 13.76 16.42
C GLU A 495 -5.50 13.66 14.98
N GLU A 496 -4.33 13.05 14.78
CA GLU A 496 -3.79 12.75 13.45
C GLU A 496 -4.67 11.73 12.71
N GLU A 497 -5.04 10.65 13.39
CA GLU A 497 -5.90 9.61 12.85
C GLU A 497 -7.28 10.18 12.51
N MET A 498 -7.86 11.03 13.36
CA MET A 498 -9.14 11.70 13.14
C MET A 498 -9.16 12.49 11.82
N ARG A 499 -8.11 13.27 11.56
CA ARG A 499 -7.97 13.99 10.27
C ARG A 499 -7.91 13.05 9.08
N SER A 500 -7.29 11.88 9.24
CA SER A 500 -7.21 10.87 8.18
C SER A 500 -8.56 10.21 7.91
N VAL A 501 -9.23 9.70 8.96
CA VAL A 501 -10.46 8.91 8.81
C VAL A 501 -11.69 9.77 8.51
N GLU A 502 -11.71 11.04 8.89
CA GLU A 502 -12.80 11.96 8.53
C GLU A 502 -12.94 12.11 7.01
N SER A 503 -11.83 12.02 6.27
CA SER A 503 -11.83 12.08 4.81
C SER A 503 -12.59 10.91 4.16
N TRP A 504 -12.82 9.82 4.90
CA TRP A 504 -13.57 8.65 4.40
C TRP A 504 -15.08 8.84 4.47
N LEU A 505 -15.55 9.81 5.25
CA LEU A 505 -16.96 10.14 5.33
C LEU A 505 -17.32 11.18 4.26
N PRO A 506 -18.42 10.96 3.51
CA PRO A 506 -18.92 11.96 2.58
C PRO A 506 -19.25 13.24 3.34
N GLN A 507 -19.12 14.38 2.65
CA GLN A 507 -19.52 15.67 3.20
C GLN A 507 -21.03 15.67 3.55
N GLY A 508 -21.42 16.47 4.54
CA GLY A 508 -22.82 16.60 4.97
C GLY A 508 -23.16 15.75 6.20
N ARG A 509 -24.36 15.17 6.23
CA ARG A 509 -24.98 14.65 7.46
C ARG A 509 -24.17 13.58 8.21
N LEU A 510 -23.49 12.67 7.50
CA LEU A 510 -22.70 11.61 8.16
C LEU A 510 -21.47 12.18 8.88
N ARG A 511 -20.85 13.21 8.28
CA ARG A 511 -19.74 13.93 8.91
C ARG A 511 -20.23 14.75 10.11
N THR A 512 -21.39 15.39 10.02
CA THR A 512 -22.01 16.06 11.17
C THR A 512 -22.28 15.07 12.30
N LEU A 513 -22.91 13.93 11.98
CA LEU A 513 -23.19 12.87 12.95
C LEU A 513 -21.92 12.34 13.63
N PHE A 514 -20.84 12.15 12.86
CA PHE A 514 -19.53 11.81 13.40
C PHE A 514 -19.04 12.84 14.43
N HIS A 515 -19.10 14.13 14.10
CA HIS A 515 -18.65 15.20 15.00
C HIS A 515 -19.51 15.34 16.26
N ASP A 516 -20.79 14.98 16.20
CA ASP A 516 -21.67 14.97 17.37
C ASP A 516 -21.33 13.82 18.35
N VAL A 517 -21.03 12.65 17.80
CA VAL A 517 -20.98 11.39 18.58
C VAL A 517 -19.56 10.98 18.95
N ALA A 518 -18.56 11.30 18.13
CA ALA A 518 -17.18 10.91 18.41
C ALA A 518 -16.62 11.53 19.71
N PRO A 519 -16.79 12.83 20.02
CA PRO A 519 -16.18 13.43 21.22
C PRO A 519 -16.55 12.75 22.55
N PRO A 520 -17.83 12.49 22.90
CA PRO A 520 -18.17 11.82 24.15
C PRO A 520 -17.65 10.37 24.22
N LEU A 521 -17.65 9.64 23.09
CA LEU A 521 -17.09 8.28 23.03
C LEU A 521 -15.57 8.26 23.20
N LEU A 522 -14.87 9.21 22.58
CA LEU A 522 -13.43 9.39 22.78
C LEU A 522 -13.14 9.77 24.24
N GLN A 523 -13.97 10.58 24.88
CA GLN A 523 -13.80 10.87 26.30
C GLN A 523 -14.01 9.64 27.18
N TYR A 524 -15.01 8.82 26.87
CA TYR A 524 -15.25 7.54 27.55
C TYR A 524 -14.02 6.62 27.50
N TRP A 525 -13.42 6.43 26.32
CA TRP A 525 -12.22 5.61 26.19
C TRP A 525 -10.96 6.23 26.81
N ARG A 526 -10.82 7.56 26.77
CA ARG A 526 -9.73 8.29 27.49
C ARG A 526 -9.76 7.99 28.98
N ASN A 527 -10.95 7.84 29.54
CA ASN A 527 -11.17 7.53 30.95
C ASN A 527 -11.02 6.02 31.27
N GLY A 528 -10.53 5.21 30.33
CA GLY A 528 -10.34 3.77 30.54
C GLY A 528 -11.58 2.93 30.26
N GLY A 529 -12.61 3.49 29.61
CA GLY A 529 -13.80 2.74 29.21
C GLY A 529 -13.51 1.52 28.33
N ASP A 530 -14.45 0.57 28.35
CA ASP A 530 -14.35 -0.72 27.68
C ASP A 530 -14.51 -0.60 26.15
N PHE A 531 -14.15 -1.66 25.44
CA PHE A 531 -14.37 -1.78 24.00
C PHE A 531 -14.98 -3.15 23.66
N PRO A 532 -15.94 -3.26 22.74
CA PRO A 532 -16.61 -2.16 22.05
C PRO A 532 -17.50 -1.33 22.99
N ALA A 533 -17.55 -0.02 22.78
CA ALA A 533 -18.55 0.85 23.42
C ALA A 533 -19.91 0.69 22.69
N PRO A 534 -21.05 1.06 23.30
CA PRO A 534 -22.35 1.04 22.64
C PRO A 534 -22.49 2.19 21.62
N ILE A 535 -21.63 2.23 20.59
CA ILE A 535 -21.51 3.34 19.60
C ILE A 535 -22.82 3.58 18.85
N MET A 536 -23.58 2.52 18.59
CA MET A 536 -24.80 2.59 17.76
C MET A 536 -25.90 3.43 18.41
N THR A 537 -26.09 3.33 19.73
CA THR A 537 -27.16 4.05 20.44
C THR A 537 -26.99 5.57 20.35
N PRO A 538 -25.82 6.17 20.68
CA PRO A 538 -25.58 7.60 20.47
C PRO A 538 -25.77 8.08 19.03
N LEU A 539 -25.44 7.23 18.04
CA LEU A 539 -25.68 7.58 16.63
C LEU A 539 -27.17 7.65 16.29
N ILE A 540 -27.95 6.67 16.72
CA ILE A 540 -29.40 6.67 16.51
C ILE A 540 -30.05 7.83 17.24
N ASP A 541 -29.69 8.06 18.51
CA ASP A 541 -30.24 9.15 19.32
C ASP A 541 -29.91 10.52 18.69
N ALA A 542 -28.70 10.69 18.16
CA ALA A 542 -28.30 11.92 17.47
C ALA A 542 -29.05 12.14 16.14
N CYS A 543 -29.40 11.07 15.41
CA CYS A 543 -30.28 11.13 14.23
C CYS A 543 -31.71 11.50 14.62
N GLU A 544 -32.27 10.83 15.63
CA GLU A 544 -33.64 11.06 16.12
C GLU A 544 -33.83 12.49 16.64
N ALA A 545 -32.87 13.01 17.43
CA ALA A 545 -32.88 14.39 17.91
C ALA A 545 -32.89 15.43 16.78
N ARG A 546 -32.45 15.05 15.58
CA ARG A 546 -32.43 15.90 14.37
C ARG A 546 -33.57 15.61 13.40
N GLY A 547 -34.43 14.63 13.71
CA GLY A 547 -35.46 14.15 12.79
C GLY A 547 -34.89 13.52 11.51
N TRP A 548 -33.66 12.99 11.56
CA TRP A 548 -33.00 12.38 10.41
C TRP A 548 -33.35 10.90 10.28
N ALA A 549 -33.83 10.51 9.10
CA ALA A 549 -33.90 9.10 8.71
C ALA A 549 -32.49 8.53 8.51
N TRP A 550 -32.28 7.29 8.94
CA TRP A 550 -31.00 6.59 8.87
C TRP A 550 -31.17 5.16 8.36
N THR A 551 -30.05 4.58 7.90
CA THR A 551 -29.96 3.17 7.52
C THR A 551 -28.80 2.50 8.26
N VAL A 552 -28.86 1.17 8.44
CA VAL A 552 -27.77 0.41 9.09
C VAL A 552 -26.43 0.59 8.36
N ASP A 553 -26.45 0.69 7.02
CA ASP A 553 -25.24 0.89 6.22
C ASP A 553 -24.61 2.27 6.45
N GLU A 554 -25.43 3.33 6.53
CA GLU A 554 -24.95 4.68 6.83
C GLU A 554 -24.33 4.78 8.22
N LEU A 555 -25.03 4.24 9.22
CA LEU A 555 -24.51 4.18 10.58
C LEU A 555 -23.25 3.32 10.66
N GLY A 556 -23.22 2.19 9.95
CA GLY A 556 -22.07 1.30 9.86
C GLY A 556 -20.80 2.00 9.37
N ARG A 557 -20.91 2.91 8.39
CA ARG A 557 -19.77 3.73 7.92
C ARG A 557 -19.23 4.65 9.01
N VAL A 558 -20.10 5.28 9.78
CA VAL A 558 -19.70 6.15 10.90
C VAL A 558 -19.11 5.32 12.05
N VAL A 559 -19.73 4.17 12.38
CA VAL A 559 -19.22 3.22 13.37
C VAL A 559 -17.81 2.76 13.03
N GLN A 560 -17.53 2.41 11.77
CA GLN A 560 -16.20 1.97 11.35
C GLN A 560 -15.11 3.04 11.61
N VAL A 561 -15.42 4.30 11.31
CA VAL A 561 -14.53 5.43 11.56
C VAL A 561 -14.31 5.65 13.06
N ILE A 562 -15.38 5.65 13.86
CA ILE A 562 -15.30 5.82 15.31
C ILE A 562 -14.55 4.66 15.98
N GLN A 563 -14.81 3.42 15.57
CA GLN A 563 -14.12 2.22 16.07
C GLN A 563 -12.62 2.29 15.82
N ARG A 564 -12.18 2.81 14.66
CA ARG A 564 -10.76 2.99 14.36
C ARG A 564 -10.09 3.99 15.30
N LEU A 565 -10.77 5.09 15.65
CA LEU A 565 -10.28 6.04 16.66
C LEU A 565 -10.30 5.44 18.06
N GLY A 566 -11.35 4.68 18.39
CA GLY A 566 -11.49 3.97 19.66
C GLY A 566 -10.39 2.95 19.88
N ASP A 567 -10.08 2.13 18.87
CA ASP A 567 -8.97 1.17 18.94
C ASP A 567 -7.62 1.88 19.14
N ARG A 568 -7.39 3.01 18.46
CA ARG A 568 -6.16 3.81 18.66
C ARG A 568 -6.04 4.29 20.09
N LEU A 569 -7.10 4.90 20.61
CA LEU A 569 -7.13 5.46 21.93
C LEU A 569 -7.05 4.38 23.02
N PHE A 570 -7.74 3.25 22.83
CA PHE A 570 -7.73 2.11 23.73
C PHE A 570 -6.30 1.59 23.96
N ARG A 571 -5.51 1.47 22.88
CA ARG A 571 -4.08 1.11 22.95
C ARG A 571 -3.26 2.19 23.66
N HIS A 572 -3.45 3.45 23.29
CA HIS A 572 -2.63 4.57 23.79
C HIS A 572 -2.84 4.82 25.27
N VAL A 573 -4.04 4.64 25.79
CA VAL A 573 -4.34 4.73 27.22
C VAL A 573 -3.56 3.66 28.00
N ALA A 574 -3.58 2.41 27.57
CA ALA A 574 -2.84 1.33 28.21
C ALA A 574 -1.31 1.52 28.11
N LEU A 575 -0.81 2.00 26.97
CA LEU A 575 0.61 2.37 26.84
C LEU A 575 0.98 3.55 27.74
N GLY A 576 0.06 4.48 27.98
CA GLY A 576 0.20 5.53 28.99
C GLY A 576 0.40 4.94 30.38
N TRP A 577 -0.41 3.94 30.77
CA TRP A 577 -0.25 3.24 32.05
C TRP A 577 1.11 2.55 32.17
N ALA A 578 1.54 1.85 31.11
CA ALA A 578 2.85 1.20 31.06
C ALA A 578 4.01 2.20 31.15
N ALA A 579 3.89 3.35 30.46
CA ALA A 579 4.87 4.42 30.52
C ALA A 579 4.99 5.03 31.93
N ASP A 580 3.86 5.35 32.56
CA ASP A 580 3.84 5.96 33.89
C ASP A 580 4.37 4.99 34.97
N TRP A 581 4.08 3.69 34.81
CA TRP A 581 4.65 2.64 35.65
C TRP A 581 6.18 2.54 35.47
N ALA A 582 6.67 2.51 34.22
CA ALA A 582 8.10 2.41 33.93
C ALA A 582 8.89 3.59 34.50
N ASP A 583 8.38 4.82 34.34
CA ASP A 583 8.98 6.02 34.90
C ASP A 583 9.11 5.98 36.42
N ARG A 584 8.02 5.60 37.10
CA ARG A 584 7.94 5.62 38.55
C ARG A 584 8.79 4.54 39.21
N THR A 585 8.92 3.39 38.56
CA THR A 585 9.61 2.22 39.11
C THR A 585 11.06 2.08 38.63
N GLY A 586 11.47 2.86 37.62
CA GLY A 586 12.76 2.73 36.95
C GLY A 586 12.86 1.49 36.04
N ARG A 587 11.74 0.84 35.75
CA ARG A 587 11.64 -0.31 34.84
C ARG A 587 11.71 0.13 33.38
N THR A 588 11.95 -0.84 32.50
CA THR A 588 12.18 -0.60 31.07
C THR A 588 10.96 -0.93 30.22
N LEU A 589 10.47 0.08 29.49
CA LEU A 589 9.46 -0.06 28.44
C LEU A 589 10.10 0.16 27.07
N ARG A 590 9.78 -0.70 26.10
CA ARG A 590 10.20 -0.55 24.70
C ARG A 590 9.02 -0.68 23.74
N ILE A 591 8.93 0.25 22.80
CA ILE A 591 7.86 0.29 21.80
C ILE A 591 8.46 0.18 20.40
N TYR A 592 8.07 -0.85 19.66
CA TYR A 592 8.55 -1.12 18.31
C TYR A 592 7.45 -0.82 17.28
N GLY A 593 7.85 -0.24 16.15
CA GLY A 593 6.97 0.07 15.03
C GLY A 593 7.27 1.43 14.39
N ASN A 594 6.63 1.67 13.25
CA ASN A 594 6.81 2.90 12.48
C ASN A 594 6.16 4.09 13.22
N GLY A 595 6.87 5.21 13.31
CA GLY A 595 6.32 6.51 13.70
C GLY A 595 6.28 6.78 15.21
N TRP A 596 6.68 5.82 16.06
CA TRP A 596 6.68 6.03 17.51
C TRP A 596 7.67 7.09 17.95
N GLU A 597 8.78 7.27 17.24
CA GLU A 597 9.79 8.31 17.50
C GLU A 597 9.22 9.74 17.41
N ARG A 598 8.08 9.91 16.72
CA ARG A 598 7.37 11.18 16.58
C ARG A 598 6.20 11.34 17.55
N HIS A 599 5.83 10.29 18.30
CA HIS A 599 4.69 10.34 19.20
C HIS A 599 4.97 11.29 20.39
N PRO A 600 4.14 12.30 20.68
CA PRO A 600 4.43 13.34 21.67
C PRO A 600 4.80 12.84 23.07
N ARG A 601 4.08 11.82 23.56
CA ARG A 601 4.29 11.23 24.89
C ARG A 601 5.21 10.00 24.94
N LEU A 602 5.27 9.22 23.85
CA LEU A 602 5.77 7.84 23.87
C LEU A 602 7.09 7.68 23.10
N SER A 603 7.59 8.74 22.47
CA SER A 603 8.80 8.72 21.63
C SER A 603 10.06 8.26 22.34
N ARG A 604 10.25 8.58 23.62
CA ARG A 604 11.41 8.09 24.40
C ARG A 604 11.47 6.57 24.57
N TYR A 605 10.34 5.88 24.46
CA TYR A 605 10.26 4.42 24.52
C TYR A 605 10.40 3.77 23.14
N ALA A 606 10.40 4.57 22.06
CA ALA A 606 10.48 4.07 20.70
C ALA A 606 11.81 3.37 20.42
N ARG A 607 11.75 2.26 19.68
CA ARG A 607 12.91 1.48 19.22
C ARG A 607 12.94 1.28 17.70
N GLY A 608 12.12 2.04 16.99
CA GLY A 608 12.02 2.00 15.53
C GLY A 608 11.21 0.80 15.02
N PRO A 609 11.11 0.65 13.69
CA PRO A 609 10.45 -0.49 13.06
C PRO A 609 11.18 -1.80 13.32
N THR A 610 10.42 -2.90 13.21
CA THR A 610 10.93 -4.28 13.28
C THR A 610 10.47 -5.08 12.07
N ARG A 611 11.29 -6.02 11.62
CA ARG A 611 10.97 -6.96 10.53
C ARG A 611 10.17 -8.15 11.06
N ASN A 612 9.24 -8.66 10.24
CA ASN A 612 8.57 -9.93 10.52
C ASN A 612 9.59 -11.09 10.59
N GLY A 613 9.31 -12.11 11.39
CA GLY A 613 10.16 -13.29 11.54
C GLY A 613 11.17 -13.14 12.67
N GLU A 614 12.44 -13.48 12.39
CA GLU A 614 13.46 -13.70 13.43
C GLU A 614 13.73 -12.48 14.32
N GLU A 615 13.72 -11.26 13.77
CA GLU A 615 13.88 -10.04 14.60
C GLU A 615 12.73 -9.88 15.60
N LEU A 616 11.50 -10.13 15.16
CA LEU A 616 10.34 -10.07 16.02
C LEU A 616 10.37 -11.20 17.06
N ARG A 617 10.80 -12.41 16.68
CA ARG A 617 11.04 -13.52 17.61
C ARG A 617 12.03 -13.13 18.72
N ARG A 618 13.14 -12.48 18.37
CA ARG A 618 14.11 -11.94 19.35
C ARG A 618 13.46 -10.96 20.30
N ILE A 619 12.64 -10.02 19.80
CA ILE A 619 11.92 -9.07 20.66
C ILE A 619 11.01 -9.82 21.65
N TYR A 620 10.24 -10.79 21.17
CA TYR A 620 9.31 -11.56 21.99
C TYR A 620 10.02 -12.35 23.10
N GLN A 621 11.10 -13.06 22.77
CA GLN A 621 11.88 -13.83 23.75
C GLN A 621 12.76 -12.94 24.66
N ALA A 622 13.17 -11.77 24.19
CA ALA A 622 13.98 -10.83 24.98
C ALA A 622 13.15 -10.10 26.05
N SER A 623 11.87 -9.87 25.78
CA SER A 623 10.96 -9.16 26.67
C SER A 623 10.49 -10.05 27.82
N ALA A 624 10.51 -9.55 29.06
CA ALA A 624 9.92 -10.30 30.18
C ALA A 624 8.39 -10.39 30.03
N ILE A 625 7.75 -9.29 29.60
CA ILE A 625 6.32 -9.20 29.32
C ILE A 625 6.10 -8.50 27.98
N ASN A 626 5.26 -9.06 27.13
CA ASN A 626 4.81 -8.44 25.89
C ASN A 626 3.38 -7.93 26.06
N LEU A 627 3.04 -6.80 25.46
CA LEU A 627 1.69 -6.25 25.51
C LEU A 627 0.93 -6.55 24.23
N GLN A 628 -0.30 -7.04 24.37
CA GLN A 628 -1.28 -7.10 23.30
C GLN A 628 -2.45 -6.18 23.68
N LEU A 629 -2.60 -5.05 22.99
CA LEU A 629 -3.49 -3.96 23.42
C LEU A 629 -4.62 -3.68 22.45
N MET A 630 -5.00 -4.67 21.62
CA MET A 630 -6.00 -4.46 20.59
C MET A 630 -7.41 -4.45 21.15
N ALA A 631 -8.18 -3.46 20.71
CA ALA A 631 -9.55 -3.29 21.20
C ALA A 631 -10.47 -4.42 20.71
N PHE A 632 -10.11 -5.10 19.62
CA PHE A 632 -10.84 -6.27 19.10
C PHE A 632 -10.43 -7.60 19.74
N GLY A 633 -9.72 -7.55 20.87
CA GLY A 633 -9.40 -8.72 21.70
C GLY A 633 -7.96 -9.24 21.53
N PHE A 634 -7.67 -10.28 22.30
CA PHE A 634 -6.34 -10.85 22.45
C PHE A 634 -5.91 -11.72 21.27
N LEU A 635 -6.84 -12.47 20.66
CA LEU A 635 -6.59 -13.40 19.54
C LEU A 635 -6.30 -12.66 18.23
N HIS A 636 -5.11 -12.05 18.18
CA HIS A 636 -4.61 -11.28 17.07
C HIS A 636 -3.22 -11.77 16.68
N GLN A 637 -2.84 -11.56 15.42
CA GLN A 637 -1.60 -12.07 14.85
C GLN A 637 -0.35 -11.90 15.72
N ARG A 638 -0.16 -10.72 16.32
CA ARG A 638 1.02 -10.42 17.17
C ARG A 638 1.05 -11.23 18.47
N ALA A 639 -0.11 -11.51 19.07
CA ALA A 639 -0.18 -12.36 20.25
C ALA A 639 0.03 -13.82 19.87
N LEU A 640 -0.54 -14.27 18.75
CA LEU A 640 -0.33 -15.62 18.23
C LEU A 640 1.15 -15.87 17.94
N ASP A 641 1.80 -14.99 17.16
CA ASP A 641 3.23 -15.09 16.83
C ASP A 641 4.11 -15.12 18.08
N GLY A 642 3.86 -14.22 19.05
CA GLY A 642 4.67 -14.16 20.26
C GLY A 642 4.46 -15.34 21.21
N LEU A 643 3.23 -15.84 21.34
CA LEU A 643 2.97 -17.07 22.11
C LEU A 643 3.59 -18.30 21.43
N MET A 644 3.61 -18.37 20.10
CA MET A 644 4.36 -19.41 19.38
C MET A 644 5.85 -19.36 19.75
N ALA A 645 6.42 -18.15 19.83
CA ALA A 645 7.81 -17.91 20.27
C ALA A 645 8.08 -18.23 21.75
N GLY A 646 7.10 -18.73 22.50
CA GLY A 646 7.20 -19.05 23.92
C GLY A 646 7.14 -17.81 24.83
N ALA A 647 6.76 -16.65 24.30
CA ALA A 647 6.77 -15.41 25.06
C ALA A 647 5.51 -15.23 25.91
N PHE A 648 5.62 -14.48 27.00
CA PHE A 648 4.50 -14.16 27.89
C PHE A 648 3.85 -12.84 27.50
N PHE A 649 2.52 -12.76 27.63
CA PHE A 649 1.74 -11.57 27.31
C PHE A 649 0.86 -11.11 28.46
N LEU A 650 0.70 -9.79 28.57
CA LEU A 650 -0.44 -9.15 29.22
C LEU A 650 -1.32 -8.46 28.16
N THR A 651 -2.61 -8.38 28.43
CA THR A 651 -3.60 -7.75 27.55
C THR A 651 -4.51 -6.82 28.32
N ARG A 652 -4.92 -5.74 27.67
CA ARG A 652 -6.02 -4.94 28.20
C ARG A 652 -7.31 -5.69 27.89
N ARG A 653 -8.10 -6.02 28.92
CA ARG A 653 -9.38 -6.70 28.79
C ARG A 653 -10.26 -5.90 27.84
N SER A 654 -10.71 -6.56 26.79
CA SER A 654 -11.71 -6.05 25.88
C SER A 654 -12.96 -6.89 26.02
N GLY A 655 -14.13 -6.29 25.80
CA GLY A 655 -15.32 -7.08 25.58
C GLY A 655 -15.10 -8.12 24.47
N SER A 656 -14.37 -7.81 23.41
CA SER A 656 -14.17 -8.76 22.31
C SER A 656 -13.58 -10.11 22.76
N ASP A 657 -12.92 -10.15 23.91
CA ASP A 657 -12.38 -11.36 24.55
C ASP A 657 -13.45 -12.33 25.08
N GLU A 658 -14.66 -11.84 25.39
CA GLU A 658 -15.81 -12.59 25.95
C GLU A 658 -16.99 -12.69 24.97
N HIS A 659 -16.82 -12.18 23.76
CA HIS A 659 -17.93 -11.93 22.85
C HIS A 659 -18.65 -13.21 22.39
N ALA A 660 -17.91 -14.27 22.03
CA ALA A 660 -18.49 -15.45 21.40
C ALA A 660 -19.46 -16.25 22.30
N PRO A 661 -19.16 -16.53 23.59
CA PRO A 661 -20.13 -17.15 24.49
C PRO A 661 -21.45 -16.39 24.58
N VAL A 662 -21.38 -15.06 24.61
CA VAL A 662 -22.58 -14.23 24.69
C VAL A 662 -23.38 -14.26 23.40
N MET A 663 -22.70 -14.26 22.24
CA MET A 663 -23.36 -14.37 20.94
C MET A 663 -24.05 -15.72 20.76
N ARG A 664 -23.44 -16.83 21.19
CA ARG A 664 -24.11 -18.16 21.20
C ARG A 664 -25.34 -18.17 22.10
N ARG A 665 -25.26 -17.59 23.30
CA ARG A 665 -26.43 -17.46 24.18
C ARG A 665 -27.54 -16.65 23.50
N LEU A 666 -27.18 -15.53 22.88
CA LEU A 666 -28.14 -14.66 22.20
C LEU A 666 -28.79 -15.36 20.99
N GLU A 667 -28.02 -16.09 20.20
CA GLU A 667 -28.51 -16.93 19.10
C GLU A 667 -29.55 -17.94 19.60
N VAL A 668 -29.21 -18.73 20.63
CA VAL A 668 -30.13 -19.72 21.21
C VAL A 668 -31.42 -19.06 21.71
N LEU A 669 -31.34 -17.92 22.38
CA LEU A 669 -32.52 -17.19 22.88
C LEU A 669 -33.39 -16.68 21.73
N LEU A 670 -32.79 -16.06 20.70
CA LEU A 670 -33.51 -15.56 19.53
C LEU A 670 -34.21 -16.69 18.76
N ASP A 671 -33.52 -17.80 18.55
CA ASP A 671 -34.06 -18.98 17.86
C ASP A 671 -35.20 -19.62 18.66
N SER A 672 -35.03 -19.78 19.98
CA SER A 672 -36.07 -20.31 20.87
C SER A 672 -37.33 -19.44 20.91
N ALA A 673 -37.17 -18.14 20.72
CA ALA A 673 -38.26 -17.17 20.72
C ALA A 673 -38.89 -16.95 19.32
N GLY A 674 -38.28 -17.47 18.26
CA GLY A 674 -38.67 -17.18 16.87
C GLY A 674 -38.52 -15.70 16.51
N VAL A 675 -37.56 -15.00 17.12
CA VAL A 675 -37.35 -13.56 16.97
C VAL A 675 -36.22 -13.29 15.98
N SER A 676 -36.54 -12.53 14.93
CA SER A 676 -35.59 -12.10 13.91
C SER A 676 -35.57 -10.61 13.63
N THR A 677 -36.58 -9.87 14.10
CA THR A 677 -36.72 -8.42 13.88
C THR A 677 -37.01 -7.67 15.18
N TRP A 678 -36.73 -6.36 15.20
CA TRP A 678 -37.08 -5.51 16.35
C TRP A 678 -38.59 -5.51 16.68
N PRO A 679 -39.52 -5.41 15.71
CA PRO A 679 -40.95 -5.57 15.97
C PRO A 679 -41.32 -6.91 16.60
N GLU A 680 -40.71 -8.02 16.16
CA GLU A 680 -40.93 -9.35 16.76
C GLU A 680 -40.44 -9.40 18.20
N LEU A 681 -39.24 -8.86 18.47
CA LEU A 681 -38.71 -8.76 19.82
C LEU A 681 -39.62 -7.93 20.74
N ASN A 682 -40.15 -6.80 20.25
CA ASN A 682 -41.09 -5.95 20.99
C ASN A 682 -42.45 -6.60 21.24
N ALA A 683 -42.89 -7.47 20.32
CA ALA A 683 -44.15 -8.20 20.42
C ALA A 683 -44.06 -9.45 21.32
N LEU A 684 -42.86 -9.81 21.80
CA LEU A 684 -42.65 -10.96 22.65
C LEU A 684 -43.41 -10.81 23.97
N ARG A 685 -44.28 -11.78 24.29
CA ARG A 685 -45.11 -11.76 25.53
C ARG A 685 -44.32 -12.10 26.79
N ASP A 686 -43.21 -12.82 26.63
CA ASP A 686 -42.30 -13.18 27.72
C ASP A 686 -41.38 -11.99 28.04
N ALA A 687 -41.82 -11.13 28.95
CA ALA A 687 -41.09 -9.93 29.34
C ALA A 687 -39.70 -10.22 29.95
N PRO A 688 -39.51 -11.26 30.81
CA PRO A 688 -38.18 -11.68 31.23
C PRO A 688 -37.24 -12.04 30.08
N LEU A 689 -37.68 -12.89 29.13
CA LEU A 689 -36.88 -13.29 27.98
C LEU A 689 -36.56 -12.09 27.07
N GLN A 690 -37.55 -11.23 26.81
CA GLN A 690 -37.36 -9.99 26.07
C GLN A 690 -36.30 -9.10 26.73
N SER A 691 -36.39 -8.91 28.05
CA SER A 691 -35.45 -8.11 28.82
C SER A 691 -34.04 -8.68 28.77
N GLU A 692 -33.90 -10.01 28.83
CA GLU A 692 -32.62 -10.69 28.69
C GLU A 692 -32.01 -10.47 27.31
N ILE A 693 -32.77 -10.70 26.23
CA ILE A 693 -32.31 -10.47 24.85
C ILE A 693 -31.87 -9.00 24.68
N VAL A 694 -32.69 -8.04 25.11
CA VAL A 694 -32.37 -6.61 25.04
C VAL A 694 -31.12 -6.26 25.84
N SER A 695 -30.95 -6.83 27.02
CA SER A 695 -29.78 -6.61 27.88
C SER A 695 -28.50 -7.14 27.21
N LEU A 696 -28.53 -8.36 26.68
CA LEU A 696 -27.40 -8.96 25.98
C LEU A 696 -27.04 -8.17 24.70
N MET A 697 -28.04 -7.74 23.93
CA MET A 697 -27.84 -6.91 22.74
C MET A 697 -27.16 -5.57 23.06
N ARG A 698 -27.69 -4.86 24.08
CA ARG A 698 -27.16 -3.56 24.51
C ARG A 698 -25.74 -3.65 25.05
N ARG A 699 -25.38 -4.78 25.69
CA ARG A 699 -24.04 -4.98 26.25
C ARG A 699 -22.97 -5.13 25.17
N TRP A 700 -23.30 -5.64 23.98
CA TRP A 700 -22.30 -6.19 23.07
C TRP A 700 -22.29 -5.64 21.65
N PHE A 701 -23.47 -5.47 21.07
CA PHE A 701 -23.56 -5.43 19.62
C PHE A 701 -24.08 -4.10 19.13
N ALA A 702 -25.28 -3.76 19.58
CA ALA A 702 -26.05 -2.72 18.95
C ALA A 702 -27.25 -2.34 19.79
N ASP A 703 -27.76 -1.16 19.50
CA ASP A 703 -29.10 -0.80 19.90
C ASP A 703 -30.10 -1.83 19.34
N PRO A 704 -31.01 -2.39 20.17
CA PRO A 704 -32.02 -3.32 19.70
C PRO A 704 -32.86 -2.81 18.53
N ARG A 705 -32.98 -1.48 18.35
CA ARG A 705 -33.61 -0.83 17.18
C ARG A 705 -32.96 -1.20 15.84
N THR A 706 -31.74 -1.73 15.86
CA THR A 706 -31.06 -2.25 14.66
C THR A 706 -31.33 -3.73 14.38
N LEU A 707 -32.14 -4.41 15.20
CA LEU A 707 -32.46 -5.82 15.00
C LEU A 707 -33.25 -6.02 13.70
N SER A 708 -32.65 -6.78 12.81
CA SER A 708 -33.16 -7.17 11.51
C SER A 708 -32.75 -8.62 11.24
N PRO A 709 -33.33 -9.31 10.24
CA PRO A 709 -32.87 -10.65 9.88
C PRO A 709 -31.37 -10.67 9.56
N GLN A 710 -30.85 -9.57 9.00
CA GLN A 710 -29.43 -9.39 8.72
C GLN A 710 -28.59 -9.27 9.99
N THR A 711 -29.13 -8.71 11.08
CA THR A 711 -28.48 -8.55 12.39
C THR A 711 -28.40 -9.88 13.13
N VAL A 712 -29.47 -10.67 13.12
CA VAL A 712 -29.49 -12.05 13.66
C VAL A 712 -28.38 -12.87 13.02
N GLU A 713 -28.25 -12.79 11.70
CA GLU A 713 -27.19 -13.49 11.00
C GLU A 713 -25.79 -13.01 11.43
N VAL A 714 -25.58 -11.71 11.72
CA VAL A 714 -24.29 -11.27 12.30
C VAL A 714 -24.05 -11.90 13.68
N ILE A 715 -25.08 -12.00 14.50
CA ILE A 715 -24.99 -12.65 15.82
C ILE A 715 -24.55 -14.11 15.63
N ARG A 716 -25.18 -14.87 14.72
CA ARG A 716 -24.77 -16.25 14.40
C ARG A 716 -23.33 -16.32 13.92
N CYS A 717 -22.94 -15.43 13.02
CA CYS A 717 -21.58 -15.35 12.52
C CYS A 717 -20.55 -15.04 13.61
N ALA A 718 -20.92 -14.20 14.57
CA ALA A 718 -20.10 -13.90 15.74
C ALA A 718 -20.09 -15.05 16.75
N ALA A 719 -21.17 -15.81 16.85
CA ALA A 719 -21.30 -17.01 17.67
C ALA A 719 -20.40 -18.16 17.18
N CYS A 720 -20.07 -18.20 15.89
CA CYS A 720 -19.08 -19.14 15.34
C CYS A 720 -17.62 -18.82 15.71
N ARG A 721 -17.34 -17.66 16.30
CA ARG A 721 -15.97 -17.28 16.68
C ARG A 721 -15.53 -17.99 17.97
N VAL A 722 -14.22 -18.08 18.16
CA VAL A 722 -13.65 -18.45 19.46
C VAL A 722 -13.20 -17.17 20.14
N SER A 723 -13.65 -16.95 21.38
CA SER A 723 -13.21 -15.78 22.14
C SER A 723 -11.95 -16.09 22.94
N ALA A 724 -11.20 -15.06 23.35
CA ALA A 724 -9.95 -15.26 24.07
C ALA A 724 -10.14 -16.00 25.40
N VAL A 725 -11.23 -15.74 26.12
CA VAL A 725 -11.54 -16.47 27.37
C VAL A 725 -11.76 -17.97 27.16
N GLU A 726 -12.12 -18.41 25.96
CA GLU A 726 -12.32 -19.82 25.62
C GLU A 726 -11.05 -20.48 25.06
N ALA A 727 -10.26 -19.71 24.32
CA ALA A 727 -9.04 -20.19 23.69
C ALA A 727 -7.84 -20.22 24.65
N ILE A 728 -7.77 -19.28 25.58
CA ILE A 728 -6.56 -19.03 26.38
C ILE A 728 -6.78 -19.50 27.81
N PRO A 729 -6.06 -20.53 28.28
CA PRO A 729 -6.18 -21.00 29.66
C PRO A 729 -5.71 -19.91 30.63
N GLU A 730 -6.40 -19.79 31.77
CA GLU A 730 -6.08 -18.80 32.81
C GLU A 730 -6.09 -17.34 32.28
N PHE A 731 -6.96 -17.00 31.31
CA PHE A 731 -7.00 -15.67 30.68
C PHE A 731 -7.11 -14.50 31.68
N ASP A 732 -7.91 -14.65 32.74
CA ASP A 732 -8.04 -13.62 33.79
C ASP A 732 -6.72 -13.29 34.51
N ARG A 733 -5.69 -14.14 34.40
CA ARG A 733 -4.35 -13.88 34.98
C ARG A 733 -3.47 -13.00 34.11
N ILE A 734 -3.89 -12.71 32.88
CA ILE A 734 -3.16 -11.86 31.93
C ILE A 734 -3.96 -10.65 31.45
N ALA A 735 -5.25 -10.57 31.78
CA ALA A 735 -6.14 -9.51 31.35
C ALA A 735 -6.33 -8.45 32.46
N PHE A 736 -5.90 -7.21 32.19
CA PHE A 736 -6.08 -6.08 33.10
C PHE A 736 -7.08 -5.06 32.52
N SER A 737 -7.81 -4.36 33.37
CA SER A 737 -8.86 -3.41 32.95
C SER A 737 -8.48 -1.96 33.20
N ASN A 738 -7.56 -1.71 34.14
CA ASN A 738 -7.13 -0.38 34.54
C ASN A 738 -5.63 -0.33 34.91
N ALA A 739 -5.12 0.88 35.16
CA ALA A 739 -3.71 1.10 35.49
C ALA A 739 -3.23 0.35 36.74
N LYS A 740 -4.07 0.25 37.78
CA LYS A 740 -3.73 -0.42 39.04
C LYS A 740 -3.62 -1.93 38.84
N GLU A 741 -4.55 -2.53 38.12
CA GLU A 741 -4.49 -3.95 37.73
C GLU A 741 -3.27 -4.24 36.87
N PHE A 742 -2.99 -3.39 35.87
CA PHE A 742 -1.80 -3.50 35.04
C PHE A 742 -0.52 -3.56 35.88
N GLU A 743 -0.32 -2.59 36.80
CA GLU A 743 0.84 -2.55 37.68
C GLU A 743 0.92 -3.79 38.59
N THR A 744 -0.19 -4.14 39.24
CA THR A 744 -0.25 -5.30 40.14
C THR A 744 0.14 -6.58 39.43
N MET A 745 -0.42 -6.82 38.24
CA MET A 745 -0.09 -7.99 37.42
C MET A 745 1.34 -7.95 36.92
N THR A 746 1.81 -6.80 36.46
CA THR A 746 3.17 -6.62 35.94
C THR A 746 4.21 -6.94 37.01
N GLU A 747 4.10 -6.37 38.21
CA GLU A 747 5.04 -6.65 39.30
C GLU A 747 4.98 -8.12 39.76
N ALA A 748 3.77 -8.70 39.86
CA ALA A 748 3.62 -10.11 40.21
C ALA A 748 4.33 -11.04 39.21
N HIS A 749 4.13 -10.81 37.91
CA HIS A 749 4.73 -11.64 36.85
C HIS A 749 6.22 -11.35 36.62
N LEU A 750 6.71 -10.17 36.97
CA LEU A 750 8.15 -9.88 36.99
C LEU A 750 8.85 -10.55 38.19
N ALA A 751 8.17 -10.65 39.34
CA ALA A 751 8.69 -11.28 40.55
C ALA A 751 8.75 -12.82 40.45
N ASP A 752 7.89 -13.45 39.64
CA ASP A 752 7.88 -14.90 39.43
C ASP A 752 8.03 -15.30 37.95
N PRO A 753 9.28 -15.36 37.44
CA PRO A 753 9.57 -15.82 36.08
C PRO A 753 9.14 -17.26 35.82
N THR A 754 9.06 -18.10 36.86
CA THR A 754 8.73 -19.53 36.73
C THR A 754 7.26 -19.70 36.43
N ASP A 755 6.38 -19.08 37.21
CA ASP A 755 4.94 -19.11 36.93
C ASP A 755 4.62 -18.42 35.61
N ARG A 756 5.30 -17.31 35.30
CA ARG A 756 5.19 -16.63 34.00
C ARG A 756 5.50 -17.57 32.82
N GLY A 757 6.60 -18.32 32.91
CA GLY A 757 6.99 -19.30 31.89
C GLY A 757 5.99 -20.46 31.78
N ARG A 758 5.46 -20.95 32.91
CA ARG A 758 4.41 -21.98 32.95
C ARG A 758 3.14 -21.52 32.23
N LEU A 759 2.70 -20.29 32.50
CA LEU A 759 1.53 -19.69 31.84
C LEU A 759 1.73 -19.58 30.33
N ALA A 760 2.85 -19.01 29.88
CA ALA A 760 3.17 -18.87 28.45
C ALA A 760 3.17 -20.24 27.73
N SER A 761 3.76 -21.27 28.34
CA SER A 761 3.79 -22.62 27.77
C SER A 761 2.39 -23.25 27.64
N ARG A 762 1.52 -23.07 28.65
CA ARG A 762 0.13 -23.55 28.59
C ARG A 762 -0.68 -22.83 27.52
N MET A 763 -0.52 -21.52 27.41
CA MET A 763 -1.18 -20.72 26.36
C MET A 763 -0.72 -21.13 24.97
N ARG A 764 0.59 -21.31 24.79
CA ARG A 764 1.17 -21.82 23.53
C ARG A 764 0.59 -23.18 23.15
N THR A 765 0.48 -24.11 24.10
CA THR A 765 -0.10 -25.44 23.86
C THR A 765 -1.53 -25.34 23.32
N ALA A 766 -2.38 -24.53 23.96
CA ALA A 766 -3.75 -24.29 23.49
C ALA A 766 -3.80 -23.64 22.10
N LEU A 767 -2.82 -22.80 21.76
CA LEU A 767 -2.72 -22.21 20.43
C LEU A 767 -2.26 -23.20 19.36
N LEU A 768 -1.32 -24.10 19.65
CA LEU A 768 -0.87 -25.09 18.67
C LEU A 768 -1.99 -25.99 18.18
N GLU A 769 -2.94 -26.32 19.07
CA GLU A 769 -4.08 -27.17 18.78
C GLU A 769 -5.13 -26.52 17.87
N ARG A 770 -5.18 -25.18 17.80
CA ARG A 770 -6.30 -24.45 17.20
C ARG A 770 -5.92 -23.33 16.25
N PHE A 771 -4.78 -22.68 16.46
CA PHE A 771 -4.36 -21.45 15.81
C PHE A 771 -3.00 -21.58 15.13
N SER A 772 -2.54 -22.80 14.82
CA SER A 772 -1.36 -23.00 13.97
C SER A 772 -1.76 -22.98 12.50
N TYR A 773 -0.83 -22.56 11.63
CA TYR A 773 -1.06 -22.66 10.17
C TYR A 773 -1.30 -24.11 9.73
N GLU A 774 -0.65 -25.09 10.35
CA GLU A 774 -0.84 -26.51 10.05
C GLU A 774 -2.28 -26.96 10.27
N VAL A 775 -2.87 -26.60 11.42
CA VAL A 775 -4.29 -26.88 11.72
C VAL A 775 -5.20 -26.19 10.70
N ARG A 776 -4.94 -24.92 10.35
CA ARG A 776 -5.79 -24.20 9.39
C ARG A 776 -5.67 -24.70 7.97
N MET A 777 -4.48 -25.13 7.55
CA MET A 777 -4.26 -25.71 6.23
C MET A 777 -4.88 -27.11 6.14
N LYS A 778 -4.81 -27.90 7.21
CA LYS A 778 -5.58 -29.14 7.31
C LYS A 778 -7.09 -28.90 7.17
N ASP A 779 -7.65 -27.94 7.91
CA ASP A 779 -9.07 -27.58 7.83
C ASP A 779 -9.46 -27.15 6.41
N LEU A 780 -8.61 -26.35 5.75
CA LEU A 780 -8.78 -25.92 4.37
C LEU A 780 -8.86 -27.10 3.38
N LEU A 781 -7.96 -28.08 3.49
CA LEU A 781 -7.95 -29.23 2.58
C LEU A 781 -9.21 -30.08 2.73
N GLY A 782 -9.63 -30.34 3.98
CA GLY A 782 -10.88 -31.04 4.26
C GLY A 782 -12.10 -30.25 3.76
N PHE A 783 -12.08 -28.93 3.90
CA PHE A 783 -13.11 -28.02 3.40
C PHE A 783 -13.27 -28.10 1.87
N LEU A 784 -12.16 -28.09 1.12
CA LEU A 784 -12.20 -28.19 -0.34
C LEU A 784 -12.78 -29.53 -0.81
N GLY A 785 -12.34 -30.65 -0.22
CA GLY A 785 -12.86 -31.97 -0.55
C GLY A 785 -14.37 -32.11 -0.28
N ALA A 786 -14.83 -31.61 0.87
CA ALA A 786 -16.24 -31.61 1.23
C ALA A 786 -17.08 -30.74 0.28
N GLY A 787 -16.60 -29.54 -0.03
CA GLY A 787 -17.33 -28.58 -0.84
C GLY A 787 -17.51 -29.02 -2.31
N PHE A 788 -16.51 -29.69 -2.90
CA PHE A 788 -16.65 -30.29 -4.24
C PHE A 788 -17.59 -31.51 -4.25
N SER A 789 -17.65 -32.26 -3.14
CA SER A 789 -18.59 -33.37 -2.97
C SER A 789 -20.04 -32.92 -2.74
N GLY A 790 -20.28 -31.60 -2.64
CA GLY A 790 -21.60 -31.04 -2.33
C GLY A 790 -22.00 -31.19 -0.86
N THR A 791 -21.08 -31.65 0.00
CA THR A 791 -21.31 -31.77 1.44
C THR A 791 -20.93 -30.46 2.14
N ALA A 792 -21.82 -29.94 2.97
CA ALA A 792 -21.48 -28.80 3.81
C ALA A 792 -20.36 -29.19 4.80
N PRO A 793 -19.35 -28.33 5.01
CA PRO A 793 -18.27 -28.62 5.94
C PRO A 793 -18.81 -28.80 7.36
N ALA A 794 -18.30 -29.81 8.08
CA ALA A 794 -18.67 -30.05 9.48
C ALA A 794 -18.38 -28.84 10.40
N ALA A 795 -17.53 -27.90 9.98
CA ALA A 795 -17.15 -26.71 10.72
C ALA A 795 -18.35 -25.78 11.04
N PHE A 796 -19.38 -25.71 10.18
CA PHE A 796 -20.62 -25.00 10.53
C PHE A 796 -21.49 -25.81 11.51
N ALA A 797 -21.43 -27.14 11.48
CA ALA A 797 -22.25 -28.01 12.34
C ALA A 797 -21.73 -28.12 13.78
N LYS A 798 -20.41 -28.00 14.00
CA LYS A 798 -19.80 -28.21 15.33
C LYS A 798 -20.05 -27.07 16.34
N GLY A 799 -20.56 -25.92 15.91
CA GLY A 799 -21.01 -24.86 16.84
C GLY A 799 -22.20 -25.27 17.71
N GLY A 800 -23.01 -26.24 17.27
CA GLY A 800 -24.22 -26.68 17.99
C GLY A 800 -24.05 -27.93 18.86
N ALA A 801 -23.00 -28.74 18.65
CA ALA A 801 -22.91 -30.09 19.24
C ALA A 801 -22.14 -30.17 20.58
N LEU A 802 -21.58 -29.06 21.07
CA LEU A 802 -20.91 -29.01 22.39
C LEU A 802 -21.86 -28.66 23.56
N ILE A 803 -23.17 -28.58 23.30
CA ILE A 803 -24.20 -28.34 24.33
C ILE A 803 -24.96 -29.65 24.53
N GLY A 804 -24.30 -30.58 25.22
CA GLY A 804 -24.82 -31.91 25.51
C GLY A 804 -24.01 -32.60 26.61
N ALA A 805 -23.64 -31.85 27.66
CA ALA A 805 -23.19 -32.35 28.95
C ALA A 805 -23.38 -31.26 30.01
#